data_AF-A0A419WT00-F1
#
_entry.id   AF-A0A419WT00-F1
#
_cell.length_a   1.000
_cell.length_b   1.000
_cell.length_c   1.000
_cell.angle_alpha   90.00
_cell.angle_beta   90.00
_cell.angle_gamma   90.00
#
_symmetry.space_group_name_H-M   'P 1'
#
loop_
_entity.id
_entity.type
_entity.pdbx_description
1 polymer ?
#
loop_
_entity_poly.entity_id
_entity_poly.type
_entity_poly.pdbx_seq_one_letter_code
_entity_poly.pdbx_strand_id
1 'polypeptide(L)'
;MTQKTIKVDIKNKASIEQALIEFRADMQSAYKTGQVIDLVPAFVPTNKNLFENSDLLKIDDIKEYSRFLNPNDPSQEQMDNLSRLTFEQLNRQDFYTNYSHIVVFQHALENGLEEFIIEFCKELVEYSIKVDSSNELFFSSDAYFGISILVVLALKNPSYLYLTGEFISRSSDYNQIKYHVSGHLLFLFNKYGFSNDIIKMFAYNKFNELYYCFSEYDGAEINLFKALLEDKEKYNLYKKYLLESFIKYPQEINADYEDDRTFLYDIIEKLTEIYDNIIELDAYDNHGESYKDLNLDFVKDDFDNFKIHGNRLEDEITEINNAIFEAIKDIPRNQYYFQKIGSYGDETLSQVTSDPFFAEYEAYLDHEINNSFYLDGFENGAQILNYIETGEQAEIIDELEKINIRKLAYQKKLKLYKRLEYYGSGDMKLSKDLNQDVTLVDILDGFTAAYLNADSYDLEDQDEYRNKQKAIRTLEVLIKLTGTKLITPDEIELICENLELMSEDELVEKFSIGQLSDDEIMQRMLLELNSSFTRNIGLIKLRNIHRLYKKNPEVFTKLLDSLIEQSIHAHDPDILAVSPELQQQKYARGSQLICIAYIIYAEMQDLSNLNCPHLRRVIEFYQENIFTTLKWRIKETSRRIQHSKKNKQEISDVINCIFEYVEGPKPKAPPREIIEKLMKGGMDSLNEEEKKIMQSFKPGKPASAPSEEDMLKVVDDLLLFEDDELNDTLEELKNRKNIIFQSDSATLAITSLLYVAKVAPTPFQKQLLRMFNLILKTAPVKTLYGAFKDFRNDYYSREIEFEEFNHFEDLLIDLKIDQKYIIAFKIFICQKQFQDSRRREIKEGNFLKDIYNTLLNEYCYADEVDEDESPLFAAREKARKQAIKDSIFYLDIENRQTFLKRANDIKSCKEYSRLCEYHIKDILLKYFARKIDGEKSIWQMNQEEKLARRAEAQECTDYFYQYLDSKLSVEELDKLVLSKLYDFSHFEYYEVINSVYHFNFNYFKHLLYLTAYKKAYPYFQEFYDYIRYYTDDVDREDSIYKFHDVAIESGIKPETMYEYYLNEHRQKLGNSNYENNPFAQILVRKYDDLQNYEHIKKLKAYKVFDKYVEKYKEIEL
;
A
#
# COMPACT_ATOMS: atom_id res chain seq x y z
N MET A 1 -5.57 11.57 34.58
CA MET A 1 -5.46 11.06 35.97
C MET A 1 -4.21 10.19 36.06
N THR A 2 -3.56 10.09 37.22
CA THR A 2 -2.40 9.20 37.41
C THR A 2 -2.86 7.77 37.69
N GLN A 3 -2.53 6.83 36.82
CA GLN A 3 -2.79 5.40 37.04
C GLN A 3 -2.24 4.94 38.40
N LYS A 4 -2.99 4.08 39.10
CA LYS A 4 -2.55 3.49 40.36
C LYS A 4 -1.29 2.63 40.12
N THR A 5 -0.34 2.67 41.04
CA THR A 5 0.87 1.84 40.99
C THR A 5 1.06 1.05 42.27
N ILE A 6 1.55 -0.19 42.15
CA ILE A 6 1.86 -1.08 43.27
C ILE A 6 3.38 -1.27 43.34
N LYS A 7 3.98 -0.97 44.49
CA LYS A 7 5.42 -1.15 44.70
C LYS A 7 5.75 -2.60 45.02
N VAL A 8 6.79 -3.14 44.39
CA VAL A 8 7.23 -4.52 44.59
C VAL A 8 8.75 -4.66 44.54
N ASP A 9 9.32 -5.50 45.39
CA ASP A 9 10.69 -6.00 45.27
C ASP A 9 10.65 -7.43 44.72
N ILE A 10 10.94 -7.57 43.42
CA ILE A 10 10.92 -8.85 42.69
C ILE A 10 11.98 -9.87 43.18
N LYS A 11 12.91 -9.46 44.06
CA LYS A 11 13.86 -10.39 44.70
C LYS A 11 13.36 -10.94 46.03
N ASN A 12 12.22 -10.47 46.52
CA ASN A 12 11.67 -10.82 47.82
C ASN A 12 10.27 -11.43 47.65
N LYS A 13 10.17 -12.75 47.89
CA LYS A 13 8.92 -13.50 47.82
C LYS A 13 7.76 -12.84 48.57
N ALA A 14 7.98 -12.39 49.81
CA ALA A 14 6.93 -11.78 50.62
C ALA A 14 6.48 -10.42 50.05
N SER A 15 7.41 -9.68 49.41
CA SER A 15 7.05 -8.44 48.71
C SER A 15 6.22 -8.71 47.46
N ILE A 16 6.55 -9.75 46.69
CA ILE A 16 5.77 -10.15 45.51
C ILE A 16 4.37 -10.59 45.94
N GLU A 17 4.27 -11.45 46.94
CA GLU A 17 3.01 -11.96 47.46
C GLU A 17 2.09 -10.82 47.94
N GLN A 18 2.63 -9.87 48.71
CA GLN A 18 1.85 -8.71 49.17
C GLN A 18 1.38 -7.82 48.01
N ALA A 19 2.24 -7.60 47.01
CA ALA A 19 1.89 -6.82 45.82
C ALA A 19 0.79 -7.51 44.98
N LEU A 20 0.85 -8.83 44.86
CA LEU A 20 -0.18 -9.62 44.18
C LEU A 20 -1.52 -9.65 44.93
N ILE A 21 -1.50 -9.67 46.26
CA ILE A 21 -2.72 -9.55 47.08
C ILE A 21 -3.38 -8.19 46.84
N GLU A 22 -2.59 -7.11 46.82
CA GLU A 22 -3.10 -5.77 46.51
C GLU A 22 -3.65 -5.69 45.08
N PHE A 23 -2.91 -6.25 44.11
CA PHE A 23 -3.34 -6.32 42.71
C PHE A 23 -4.67 -7.05 42.54
N ARG A 24 -4.81 -8.22 43.17
CA ARG A 24 -6.05 -9.01 43.14
C ARG A 24 -7.22 -8.26 43.75
N ALA A 25 -7.01 -7.51 44.83
CA ALA A 25 -8.06 -6.69 45.44
C ALA A 25 -8.53 -5.55 44.52
N ASP A 26 -7.60 -4.90 43.81
CA ASP A 26 -7.94 -3.87 42.82
C ASP A 26 -8.70 -4.47 41.64
N MET A 27 -8.29 -5.64 41.15
CA MET A 27 -9.01 -6.35 40.08
C MET A 27 -10.42 -6.76 40.50
N GLN A 28 -10.60 -7.29 41.71
CA GLN A 28 -11.93 -7.60 42.24
C GLN A 28 -12.81 -6.36 42.39
N SER A 29 -12.22 -5.18 42.62
CA SER A 29 -12.95 -3.91 42.58
C SER A 29 -13.34 -3.56 41.15
N ALA A 30 -12.41 -3.67 40.20
CA ALA A 30 -12.66 -3.42 38.77
C ALA A 30 -13.77 -4.30 38.21
N TYR A 31 -13.78 -5.57 38.59
CA TYR A 31 -14.79 -6.55 38.19
C TYR A 31 -16.18 -6.21 38.72
N LYS A 32 -16.28 -5.61 39.91
CA LYS A 32 -17.56 -5.18 40.48
C LYS A 32 -18.10 -3.91 39.83
N THR A 33 -17.23 -3.06 39.32
CA THR A 33 -17.62 -1.76 38.73
C THR A 33 -17.70 -1.80 37.20
N GLY A 34 -17.22 -2.87 36.55
CA GLY A 34 -17.11 -2.93 35.09
C GLY A 34 -16.10 -1.93 34.52
N GLN A 35 -15.08 -1.54 35.30
CA GLN A 35 -14.14 -0.47 34.92
C GLN A 35 -12.69 -0.97 34.94
N VAL A 36 -12.34 -1.85 34.00
CA VAL A 36 -10.98 -2.41 33.90
C VAL A 36 -9.96 -1.33 33.51
N ILE A 37 -10.34 -0.39 32.62
CA ILE A 37 -9.47 0.69 32.10
C ILE A 37 -8.82 1.55 33.19
N ASP A 38 -9.56 1.88 34.24
CA ASP A 38 -9.11 2.86 35.24
C ASP A 38 -8.58 2.23 36.54
N LEU A 39 -8.82 0.93 36.73
CA LEU A 39 -8.58 0.25 38.01
C LEU A 39 -7.47 -0.80 37.97
N VAL A 40 -6.94 -1.16 36.79
CA VAL A 40 -5.79 -2.06 36.66
C VAL A 40 -4.48 -1.30 37.00
N PRO A 41 -3.82 -1.60 38.14
CA PRO A 41 -2.61 -0.89 38.50
C PRO A 41 -1.38 -1.48 37.79
N ALA A 42 -0.37 -0.63 37.56
CA ALA A 42 0.94 -1.07 37.10
C ALA A 42 1.83 -1.44 38.30
N PHE A 43 2.72 -2.42 38.14
CA PHE A 43 3.76 -2.68 39.15
C PHE A 43 4.97 -1.79 38.91
N VAL A 44 5.56 -1.29 39.99
CA VAL A 44 6.82 -0.53 39.95
C VAL A 44 7.82 -1.08 40.97
N PRO A 45 9.12 -1.12 40.65
CA PRO A 45 10.12 -1.61 41.58
C PRO A 45 10.25 -0.70 42.81
N THR A 46 10.48 -1.27 44.00
CA THR A 46 10.62 -0.49 45.25
C THR A 46 11.80 0.51 45.22
N ASN A 47 12.85 0.19 44.45
CA ASN A 47 14.12 0.91 44.44
C ASN A 47 14.39 1.71 43.15
N LYS A 48 13.48 1.68 42.17
CA LYS A 48 13.61 2.37 40.87
C LYS A 48 12.25 2.94 40.45
N ASN A 49 12.21 3.71 39.37
CA ASN A 49 10.94 4.24 38.84
C ASN A 49 10.26 3.29 37.85
N LEU A 50 11.01 2.39 37.18
CA LEU A 50 10.53 1.44 36.18
C LEU A 50 11.35 0.15 36.22
N PHE A 51 10.75 -0.96 35.76
CA PHE A 51 11.46 -2.23 35.50
C PHE A 51 12.31 -2.11 34.23
N GLU A 52 13.40 -2.87 34.16
CA GLU A 52 14.32 -2.94 33.02
C GLU A 52 14.30 -4.33 32.38
N ASN A 53 14.76 -4.46 31.13
CA ASN A 53 14.83 -5.76 30.44
C ASN A 53 15.66 -6.82 31.18
N SER A 54 16.61 -6.42 32.02
CA SER A 54 17.35 -7.35 32.89
C SER A 54 16.51 -7.97 34.01
N ASP A 55 15.32 -7.43 34.28
CA ASP A 55 14.40 -7.93 35.29
C ASP A 55 13.51 -9.07 34.75
N LEU A 56 13.48 -9.35 33.44
CA LEU A 56 12.80 -10.51 32.87
C LEU A 56 13.61 -11.80 33.06
N LEU A 57 12.96 -12.89 33.47
CA LEU A 57 13.64 -14.17 33.72
C LEU A 57 13.83 -15.03 32.47
N LYS A 58 12.96 -14.86 31.46
CA LYS A 58 12.97 -15.63 30.20
C LYS A 58 12.82 -14.69 29.00
N ILE A 59 13.80 -13.82 28.79
CA ILE A 59 13.71 -12.78 27.77
C ILE A 59 13.52 -13.35 26.35
N ASP A 60 14.11 -14.52 26.04
CA ASP A 60 14.00 -15.12 24.71
C ASP A 60 12.58 -15.60 24.40
N ASP A 61 11.89 -16.20 25.37
CA ASP A 61 10.47 -16.59 25.23
C ASP A 61 9.58 -15.36 25.02
N ILE A 62 9.93 -14.24 25.67
CA ILE A 62 9.20 -12.97 25.56
C ILE A 62 9.43 -12.31 24.19
N LYS A 63 10.67 -12.32 23.71
CA LYS A 63 11.04 -11.86 22.35
C LYS A 63 10.44 -12.74 21.26
N GLU A 64 10.33 -14.04 21.52
CA GLU A 64 9.74 -14.98 20.58
C GLU A 64 8.24 -14.75 20.47
N TYR A 65 7.50 -14.62 21.58
CA TYR A 65 6.07 -14.33 21.50
C TYR A 65 5.81 -12.94 20.89
N SER A 66 6.64 -11.92 21.17
CA SER A 66 6.42 -10.58 20.63
C SER A 66 6.51 -10.54 19.10
N ARG A 67 7.21 -11.50 18.46
CA ARG A 67 7.26 -11.62 16.99
C ARG A 67 5.93 -12.08 16.39
N PHE A 68 5.11 -12.78 17.16
CA PHE A 68 3.79 -13.24 16.73
C PHE A 68 2.68 -12.22 16.98
N LEU A 69 2.98 -11.09 17.62
CA LEU A 69 2.07 -9.95 17.65
C LEU A 69 1.96 -9.35 16.25
N ASN A 70 0.81 -8.76 15.93
CA ASN A 70 0.51 -8.23 14.60
C ASN A 70 1.67 -7.33 14.10
N PRO A 71 2.13 -7.41 12.84
CA PRO A 71 3.20 -6.55 12.33
C PRO A 71 2.86 -5.05 12.34
N ASN A 72 1.57 -4.71 12.43
CA ASN A 72 1.09 -3.34 12.65
C ASN A 72 0.95 -2.98 14.14
N ASP A 73 1.15 -3.93 15.07
CA ASP A 73 1.20 -3.66 16.50
C ASP A 73 2.55 -2.99 16.83
N PRO A 74 2.56 -1.71 17.29
CA PRO A 74 3.76 -1.00 17.66
C PRO A 74 4.60 -1.71 18.74
N SER A 75 4.02 -2.68 19.47
CA SER A 75 4.70 -3.48 20.48
C SER A 75 5.83 -4.35 19.90
N GLN A 76 5.77 -4.70 18.61
CA GLN A 76 6.77 -5.55 17.93
C GLN A 76 8.15 -4.86 17.84
N GLU A 77 8.19 -3.54 17.64
CA GLU A 77 9.43 -2.74 17.58
C GLU A 77 9.99 -2.39 18.98
N GLN A 78 9.18 -2.52 20.04
CA GLN A 78 9.43 -1.83 21.32
C GLN A 78 9.84 -2.75 22.47
N MET A 79 9.43 -4.02 22.51
CA MET A 79 9.81 -4.95 23.59
C MET A 79 11.34 -5.19 23.65
N ASP A 80 12.03 -5.10 22.51
CA ASP A 80 13.48 -5.22 22.43
C ASP A 80 14.24 -4.01 23.01
N ASN A 81 13.59 -2.83 23.08
CA ASN A 81 14.21 -1.55 23.43
C ASN A 81 13.37 -0.70 24.42
N LEU A 82 12.74 -1.34 25.41
CA LEU A 82 12.02 -0.64 26.49
C LEU A 82 12.99 0.16 27.38
N SER A 83 13.40 1.33 26.91
CA SER A 83 14.11 2.32 27.71
C SER A 83 13.09 3.31 28.31
N ARG A 84 13.48 3.94 29.42
CA ARG A 84 12.71 5.06 29.99
C ARG A 84 12.43 6.16 28.95
N LEU A 85 13.40 6.43 28.07
CA LEU A 85 13.28 7.39 26.98
C LEU A 85 12.21 6.96 25.97
N THR A 86 12.13 5.66 25.67
CA THR A 86 11.16 5.06 24.74
C THR A 86 9.74 5.21 25.28
N PHE A 87 9.51 4.90 26.57
CA PHE A 87 8.20 5.11 27.21
C PHE A 87 7.78 6.58 27.26
N GLU A 88 8.72 7.48 27.61
CA GLU A 88 8.48 8.92 27.64
C GLU A 88 8.18 9.50 26.24
N GLN A 89 8.81 8.97 25.19
CA GLN A 89 8.60 9.40 23.80
C GLN A 89 7.29 8.90 23.20
N LEU A 90 6.87 7.69 23.56
CA LEU A 90 5.65 7.09 23.03
C LEU A 90 4.39 7.52 23.79
N ASN A 91 4.55 7.99 25.04
CA ASN A 91 3.44 8.34 25.92
C ASN A 91 2.45 7.17 26.13
N ARG A 92 2.96 5.93 26.15
CA ARG A 92 2.17 4.68 26.20
C ARG A 92 2.27 3.99 27.57
N GLN A 93 1.41 4.40 28.49
CA GLN A 93 1.38 3.88 29.87
C GLN A 93 0.82 2.44 29.97
N ASP A 94 0.00 2.07 29.00
CA ASP A 94 -0.62 0.76 28.82
C ASP A 94 0.40 -0.35 28.54
N PHE A 95 1.38 -0.10 27.67
CA PHE A 95 2.47 -1.05 27.40
C PHE A 95 3.31 -1.32 28.65
N TYR A 96 3.64 -0.28 29.43
CA TYR A 96 4.40 -0.48 30.67
C TYR A 96 3.61 -1.32 31.67
N THR A 97 2.29 -1.12 31.75
CA THR A 97 1.41 -1.88 32.63
C THR A 97 1.48 -3.37 32.30
N ASN A 98 1.24 -3.76 31.05
CA ASN A 98 1.34 -5.15 30.59
C ASN A 98 2.74 -5.74 30.84
N TYR A 99 3.79 -4.98 30.51
CA TYR A 99 5.16 -5.40 30.76
C TYR A 99 5.43 -5.67 32.25
N SER A 100 4.98 -4.76 33.12
CA SER A 100 5.16 -4.89 34.56
C SER A 100 4.44 -6.12 35.13
N HIS A 101 3.27 -6.48 34.58
CA HIS A 101 2.55 -7.69 34.94
C HIS A 101 3.35 -8.93 34.55
N ILE A 102 3.88 -8.99 33.32
CA ILE A 102 4.74 -10.10 32.88
C ILE A 102 5.92 -10.29 33.82
N VAL A 103 6.66 -9.21 34.16
CA VAL A 103 7.81 -9.28 35.06
C VAL A 103 7.40 -9.87 36.41
N VAL A 104 6.42 -9.28 37.09
CA VAL A 104 6.05 -9.69 38.45
C VAL A 104 5.49 -11.11 38.49
N PHE A 105 4.68 -11.51 37.51
CA PHE A 105 4.11 -12.85 37.45
C PHE A 105 5.16 -13.91 37.15
N GLN A 106 6.16 -13.64 36.30
CA GLN A 106 7.30 -14.55 36.10
C GLN A 106 8.07 -14.78 37.41
N HIS A 107 8.39 -13.69 38.13
CA HIS A 107 9.07 -13.80 39.42
C HIS A 107 8.23 -14.51 40.47
N ALA A 108 6.91 -14.31 40.49
CA ALA A 108 6.00 -14.99 41.39
C ALA A 108 6.03 -16.52 41.19
N LEU A 109 5.97 -16.96 39.93
CA LEU A 109 6.05 -18.38 39.57
C LEU A 109 7.38 -19.01 40.00
N GLU A 110 8.51 -18.32 39.81
CA GLU A 110 9.82 -18.83 40.23
C GLU A 110 10.04 -18.78 41.76
N ASN A 111 9.30 -17.94 42.48
CA ASN A 111 9.36 -17.84 43.94
C ASN A 111 8.33 -18.76 44.65
N GLY A 112 7.72 -19.70 43.93
CA GLY A 112 6.78 -20.68 44.51
C GLY A 112 5.49 -20.04 45.02
N LEU A 113 4.94 -19.08 44.27
CA LEU A 113 3.59 -18.53 44.44
C LEU A 113 2.62 -19.08 43.36
N GLU A 114 2.94 -20.24 42.81
CA GLU A 114 2.23 -20.85 41.68
C GLU A 114 0.74 -21.04 41.93
N GLU A 115 0.36 -21.57 43.09
CA GLU A 115 -1.06 -21.75 43.45
C GLU A 115 -1.83 -20.42 43.46
N PHE A 116 -1.21 -19.34 43.95
CA PHE A 116 -1.83 -18.02 43.93
C PHE A 116 -2.05 -17.53 42.50
N ILE A 117 -1.05 -17.69 41.63
CA ILE A 117 -1.16 -17.29 40.22
C ILE A 117 -2.23 -18.11 39.50
N ILE A 118 -2.29 -19.42 39.73
CA ILE A 118 -3.32 -20.29 39.15
C ILE A 118 -4.72 -19.84 39.57
N GLU A 119 -4.93 -19.57 40.86
CA GLU A 119 -6.22 -19.11 41.36
C GLU A 119 -6.59 -17.73 40.79
N PHE A 120 -5.64 -16.81 40.70
CA PHE A 120 -5.84 -15.51 40.05
C PHE A 120 -6.23 -15.66 38.57
N CYS A 121 -5.52 -16.51 37.82
CA CYS A 121 -5.81 -16.75 36.41
C CYS A 121 -7.19 -17.37 36.20
N LYS A 122 -7.62 -18.27 37.09
CA LYS A 122 -9.00 -18.81 37.05
C LYS A 122 -10.04 -17.72 37.32
N GLU A 123 -9.81 -16.83 38.28
CA GLU A 123 -10.72 -15.69 38.52
C GLU A 123 -10.80 -14.76 37.31
N LEU A 124 -9.67 -14.49 36.67
CA LEU A 124 -9.61 -13.68 35.44
C LEU A 124 -10.42 -14.32 34.31
N VAL A 125 -10.27 -15.63 34.10
CA VAL A 125 -11.05 -16.38 33.09
C VAL A 125 -12.53 -16.39 33.45
N GLU A 126 -12.88 -16.63 34.72
CA GLU A 126 -14.26 -16.59 35.17
C GLU A 126 -14.89 -15.21 34.96
N TYR A 127 -14.13 -14.13 35.18
CA TYR A 127 -14.58 -12.77 34.87
C TYR A 127 -14.84 -12.58 33.37
N SER A 128 -13.89 -12.97 32.51
CA SER A 128 -14.06 -12.88 31.05
C SER A 128 -15.33 -13.60 30.58
N ILE A 129 -15.55 -14.83 31.05
CA ILE A 129 -16.74 -15.61 30.71
C ILE A 129 -18.03 -14.95 31.21
N LYS A 130 -18.01 -14.36 32.41
CA LYS A 130 -19.19 -13.70 33.01
C LYS A 130 -19.57 -12.41 32.30
N VAL A 131 -18.58 -11.65 31.85
CA VAL A 131 -18.80 -10.42 31.08
C VAL A 131 -19.22 -10.77 29.65
N ASP A 132 -18.65 -11.84 29.10
CA ASP A 132 -18.86 -12.32 27.74
C ASP A 132 -18.69 -11.23 26.67
N SER A 133 -17.77 -10.30 26.87
CA SER A 133 -17.45 -9.26 25.91
C SER A 133 -15.97 -8.92 25.95
N SER A 134 -15.31 -8.95 24.79
CA SER A 134 -13.91 -8.57 24.67
C SER A 134 -13.68 -7.07 24.94
N ASN A 135 -14.69 -6.22 24.71
CA ASN A 135 -14.63 -4.77 24.94
C ASN A 135 -14.29 -4.41 26.39
N GLU A 136 -14.87 -5.15 27.34
CA GLU A 136 -14.74 -4.89 28.77
C GLU A 136 -13.41 -5.40 29.35
N LEU A 137 -12.61 -6.08 28.53
CA LEU A 137 -11.28 -6.60 28.88
C LEU A 137 -10.14 -5.70 28.39
N PHE A 138 -10.46 -4.65 27.64
CA PHE A 138 -9.48 -3.61 27.31
C PHE A 138 -9.20 -2.74 28.51
N PHE A 139 -7.94 -2.34 28.66
CA PHE A 139 -7.57 -1.26 29.58
C PHE A 139 -6.85 -0.09 28.89
N SER A 140 -6.62 -0.21 27.58
CA SER A 140 -6.33 0.87 26.64
C SER A 140 -6.93 0.53 25.28
N SER A 141 -6.80 1.42 24.30
CA SER A 141 -7.23 1.14 22.92
C SER A 141 -6.49 0.01 22.23
N ASP A 142 -5.32 -0.36 22.73
CA ASP A 142 -4.37 -1.21 22.02
C ASP A 142 -3.89 -2.38 22.90
N ALA A 143 -4.39 -2.49 24.14
CA ALA A 143 -3.94 -3.47 25.12
C ALA A 143 -5.10 -4.25 25.74
N TYR A 144 -5.12 -5.55 25.44
CA TYR A 144 -6.04 -6.51 26.02
C TYR A 144 -5.49 -7.02 27.36
N PHE A 145 -6.26 -6.85 28.44
CA PHE A 145 -5.82 -7.25 29.77
C PHE A 145 -5.72 -8.78 29.89
N GLY A 146 -4.76 -9.26 30.69
CA GLY A 146 -4.80 -10.63 31.22
C GLY A 146 -4.25 -11.74 30.31
N ILE A 147 -4.34 -11.62 28.98
CA ILE A 147 -3.85 -12.69 28.08
C ILE A 147 -2.35 -12.98 28.27
N SER A 148 -1.51 -11.94 28.41
CA SER A 148 -0.06 -12.13 28.62
C SER A 148 0.25 -12.81 29.96
N ILE A 149 -0.59 -12.61 30.99
CA ILE A 149 -0.45 -13.29 32.28
C ILE A 149 -0.72 -14.79 32.13
N LEU A 150 -1.76 -15.14 31.38
CA LEU A 150 -2.12 -16.54 31.08
C LEU A 150 -1.02 -17.23 30.26
N VAL A 151 -0.43 -16.54 29.28
CA VAL A 151 0.72 -17.02 28.51
C VAL A 151 1.93 -17.27 29.42
N VAL A 152 2.24 -16.36 30.34
CA VAL A 152 3.34 -16.55 31.31
C VAL A 152 3.12 -17.79 32.17
N LEU A 153 1.89 -18.03 32.64
CA LEU A 153 1.54 -19.26 33.37
C LEU A 153 1.72 -20.50 32.48
N ALA A 154 1.21 -20.47 31.24
CA ALA A 154 1.31 -21.58 30.30
C ALA A 154 2.77 -21.93 29.94
N LEU A 155 3.65 -20.93 29.79
CA LEU A 155 5.07 -21.12 29.53
C LEU A 155 5.81 -21.83 30.66
N LYS A 156 5.35 -21.64 31.91
CA LYS A 156 5.89 -22.36 33.08
C LYS A 156 5.25 -23.73 33.22
N ASN A 157 3.93 -23.80 33.04
CA ASN A 157 3.09 -24.97 33.29
C ASN A 157 2.11 -25.20 32.13
N PRO A 158 2.51 -25.96 31.10
CA PRO A 158 1.71 -26.19 29.89
C PRO A 158 0.33 -26.80 30.15
N SER A 159 0.14 -27.53 31.26
CA SER A 159 -1.16 -28.08 31.65
C SER A 159 -2.25 -27.02 31.90
N TYR A 160 -1.88 -25.74 32.02
CA TYR A 160 -2.78 -24.61 32.15
C TYR A 160 -2.96 -23.80 30.85
N LEU A 161 -2.41 -24.28 29.73
CA LEU A 161 -2.65 -23.71 28.39
C LEU A 161 -4.14 -23.53 28.11
N TYR A 162 -4.99 -24.45 28.58
CA TYR A 162 -6.42 -24.36 28.34
C TYR A 162 -7.06 -23.06 28.86
N LEU A 163 -6.47 -22.41 29.87
CA LEU A 163 -6.96 -21.14 30.38
C LEU A 163 -6.84 -20.01 29.36
N THR A 164 -5.90 -20.04 28.41
CA THR A 164 -5.82 -19.03 27.34
C THR A 164 -6.93 -19.19 26.31
N GLY A 165 -7.33 -20.43 26.02
CA GLY A 165 -8.49 -20.71 25.15
C GLY A 165 -9.80 -20.35 25.84
N GLU A 166 -9.94 -20.74 27.11
CA GLU A 166 -11.10 -20.49 27.97
C GLU A 166 -11.31 -18.99 28.27
N PHE A 167 -10.25 -18.19 28.25
CA PHE A 167 -10.30 -16.75 28.45
C PHE A 167 -11.03 -16.00 27.34
N ILE A 168 -11.09 -16.55 26.13
CA ILE A 168 -11.76 -15.89 25.01
C ILE A 168 -13.24 -16.24 25.07
N SER A 169 -14.07 -15.23 25.31
CA SER A 169 -15.50 -15.39 25.47
C SER A 169 -16.19 -15.66 24.12
N ARG A 170 -17.44 -16.11 24.15
CA ARG A 170 -18.17 -16.49 22.93
C ARG A 170 -18.50 -15.26 22.09
N SER A 171 -18.96 -14.19 22.74
CA SER A 171 -19.34 -12.93 22.07
C SER A 171 -18.17 -11.94 21.99
N SER A 172 -16.94 -12.45 21.96
CA SER A 172 -15.78 -11.61 21.70
C SER A 172 -15.81 -11.08 20.26
N ASP A 173 -15.39 -9.83 20.05
CA ASP A 173 -15.26 -9.24 18.72
C ASP A 173 -14.09 -9.87 17.95
N TYR A 174 -14.36 -10.23 16.69
CA TYR A 174 -13.39 -10.84 15.79
C TYR A 174 -12.10 -10.05 15.68
N ASN A 175 -12.21 -8.75 15.39
CA ASN A 175 -11.05 -7.91 15.15
C ASN A 175 -10.22 -7.77 16.42
N GLN A 176 -10.87 -7.65 17.58
CA GLN A 176 -10.16 -7.55 18.86
C GLN A 176 -9.38 -8.82 19.19
N ILE A 177 -9.98 -10.00 19.02
CA ILE A 177 -9.28 -11.27 19.21
C ILE A 177 -8.17 -11.43 18.18
N LYS A 178 -8.43 -11.10 16.92
CA LYS A 178 -7.46 -11.11 15.83
C LYS A 178 -6.25 -10.22 16.13
N TYR A 179 -6.44 -8.98 16.53
CA TYR A 179 -5.34 -8.02 16.70
C TYR A 179 -4.57 -8.22 18.02
N HIS A 180 -5.24 -8.63 19.11
CA HIS A 180 -4.62 -8.59 20.44
C HIS A 180 -4.40 -9.96 21.10
N VAL A 181 -5.09 -11.01 20.65
CA VAL A 181 -5.05 -12.33 21.32
C VAL A 181 -4.48 -13.43 20.42
N SER A 182 -4.78 -13.42 19.12
CA SER A 182 -4.40 -14.48 18.17
C SER A 182 -2.89 -14.75 18.16
N GLY A 183 -2.06 -13.70 18.15
CA GLY A 183 -0.60 -13.82 18.18
C GLY A 183 -0.07 -14.58 19.39
N HIS A 184 -0.71 -14.41 20.55
CA HIS A 184 -0.37 -15.15 21.77
C HIS A 184 -0.67 -16.65 21.61
N LEU A 185 -1.82 -16.99 21.03
CA LEU A 185 -2.21 -18.37 20.81
C LEU A 185 -1.36 -19.05 19.73
N LEU A 186 -1.04 -18.32 18.65
CA LEU A 186 -0.14 -18.78 17.60
C LEU A 186 1.27 -19.06 18.14
N PHE A 187 1.80 -18.19 19.00
CA PHE A 187 3.06 -18.44 19.70
C PHE A 187 3.02 -19.75 20.51
N LEU A 188 1.97 -19.94 21.33
CA LEU A 188 1.82 -21.16 22.12
C LEU A 188 1.69 -22.41 21.22
N PHE A 189 0.95 -22.30 20.11
CA PHE A 189 0.86 -23.36 19.12
C PHE A 189 2.24 -23.70 18.52
N ASN A 190 3.01 -22.71 18.07
CA ASN A 190 4.34 -22.93 17.50
C ASN A 190 5.31 -23.57 18.51
N LYS A 191 5.16 -23.24 19.79
CA LYS A 191 5.99 -23.80 20.85
C LYS A 191 5.64 -25.24 21.21
N TYR A 192 4.36 -25.59 21.24
CA TYR A 192 3.88 -26.86 21.78
C TYR A 192 3.29 -27.82 20.73
N GLY A 193 3.10 -27.38 19.48
CA GLY A 193 2.45 -28.11 18.40
C GLY A 193 1.05 -28.64 18.79
N PHE A 194 0.58 -29.69 18.13
CA PHE A 194 -0.65 -30.41 18.50
C PHE A 194 -0.47 -31.35 19.71
N SER A 195 0.11 -30.83 20.81
CA SER A 195 0.16 -31.53 22.09
C SER A 195 -1.23 -31.65 22.72
N ASN A 196 -1.40 -32.58 23.67
CA ASN A 196 -2.68 -32.76 24.38
C ASN A 196 -3.16 -31.48 25.08
N ASP A 197 -2.25 -30.63 25.55
CA ASP A 197 -2.59 -29.37 26.21
C ASP A 197 -3.10 -28.32 25.21
N ILE A 198 -2.54 -28.27 23.98
CA ILE A 198 -3.04 -27.42 22.91
C ILE A 198 -4.40 -27.92 22.38
N ILE A 199 -4.57 -29.24 22.24
CA ILE A 199 -5.90 -29.82 21.92
C ILE A 199 -6.93 -29.42 22.99
N LYS A 200 -6.53 -29.45 24.27
CA LYS A 200 -7.38 -29.00 25.38
C LYS A 200 -7.70 -27.51 25.27
N MET A 201 -6.72 -26.67 24.94
CA MET A 201 -6.92 -25.24 24.72
C MET A 201 -7.93 -24.94 23.62
N PHE A 202 -7.82 -25.59 22.46
CA PHE A 202 -8.80 -25.43 21.39
C PHE A 202 -10.19 -25.92 21.81
N ALA A 203 -10.29 -27.05 22.52
CA ALA A 203 -11.57 -27.58 22.98
C ALA A 203 -12.25 -26.72 24.08
N TYR A 204 -11.47 -25.92 24.80
CA TYR A 204 -11.94 -25.01 25.83
C TYR A 204 -12.27 -23.61 25.30
N ASN A 205 -11.82 -23.29 24.09
CA ASN A 205 -12.17 -22.06 23.42
C ASN A 205 -13.60 -22.14 22.87
N LYS A 206 -14.41 -21.11 23.14
CA LYS A 206 -15.81 -21.04 22.71
C LYS A 206 -16.05 -19.94 21.67
N PHE A 207 -14.98 -19.35 21.14
CA PHE A 207 -15.05 -18.30 20.15
C PHE A 207 -14.95 -18.89 18.75
N ASN A 208 -16.05 -18.85 18.01
CA ASN A 208 -16.21 -19.62 16.77
C ASN A 208 -15.27 -19.16 15.64
N GLU A 209 -14.68 -17.97 15.73
CA GLU A 209 -13.87 -17.38 14.66
C GLU A 209 -12.38 -17.38 14.97
N LEU A 210 -11.95 -18.03 16.06
CA LEU A 210 -10.56 -18.08 16.46
C LEU A 210 -9.64 -18.57 15.32
N TYR A 211 -10.10 -19.49 14.48
CA TYR A 211 -9.30 -20.03 13.39
C TYR A 211 -9.04 -19.03 12.26
N TYR A 212 -10.00 -18.18 11.89
CA TYR A 212 -9.76 -17.11 10.92
C TYR A 212 -8.75 -16.10 11.42
N CYS A 213 -8.67 -15.91 12.75
CA CYS A 213 -7.64 -15.05 13.30
C CYS A 213 -6.21 -15.53 12.97
N PHE A 214 -6.00 -16.81 12.62
CA PHE A 214 -4.69 -17.35 12.24
C PHE A 214 -4.37 -17.27 10.74
N SER A 215 -5.37 -17.17 9.86
CA SER A 215 -5.18 -17.31 8.41
C SER A 215 -4.36 -16.18 7.76
N GLU A 216 -4.28 -15.01 8.41
CA GLU A 216 -3.52 -13.86 7.91
C GLU A 216 -2.04 -13.85 8.34
N TYR A 217 -1.60 -14.80 9.17
CA TYR A 217 -0.19 -14.92 9.54
C TYR A 217 0.56 -15.75 8.50
N ASP A 218 1.34 -15.07 7.65
CA ASP A 218 2.20 -15.70 6.64
C ASP A 218 3.05 -16.84 7.27
N GLY A 219 2.79 -18.07 6.82
CA GLY A 219 3.56 -19.27 7.21
C GLY A 219 3.02 -20.06 8.42
N ALA A 220 1.86 -19.70 8.99
CA ALA A 220 1.23 -20.46 10.06
C ALA A 220 0.17 -21.44 9.53
N GLU A 221 0.56 -22.66 9.14
CA GLU A 221 -0.38 -23.74 8.76
C GLU A 221 -1.01 -24.41 10.02
N ILE A 222 -1.77 -23.65 10.83
CA ILE A 222 -2.55 -24.25 11.92
C ILE A 222 -3.78 -24.95 11.33
N ASN A 223 -3.68 -26.26 11.09
CA ASN A 223 -4.82 -27.07 10.68
C ASN A 223 -5.21 -28.09 11.76
N LEU A 224 -6.00 -27.64 12.74
CA LEU A 224 -6.51 -28.54 13.79
C LEU A 224 -7.35 -29.66 13.20
N PHE A 225 -8.19 -29.37 12.20
CA PHE A 225 -9.05 -30.37 11.57
C PHE A 225 -8.24 -31.53 10.98
N LYS A 226 -7.21 -31.24 10.18
CA LYS A 226 -6.26 -32.24 9.67
C LYS A 226 -5.60 -33.03 10.80
N ALA A 227 -5.15 -32.36 11.86
CA ALA A 227 -4.57 -33.04 13.02
C ALA A 227 -5.55 -33.99 13.73
N LEU A 228 -6.84 -33.61 13.82
CA LEU A 228 -7.89 -34.47 14.38
C LEU A 228 -8.28 -35.60 13.42
N LEU A 229 -8.24 -35.39 12.11
CA LEU A 229 -8.52 -36.41 11.08
C LEU A 229 -7.43 -37.48 11.01
N GLU A 230 -6.16 -37.07 11.09
CA GLU A 230 -5.02 -37.98 11.00
C GLU A 230 -4.85 -38.83 12.28
N ASP A 231 -5.37 -38.36 13.41
CA ASP A 231 -5.14 -38.96 14.73
C ASP A 231 -6.44 -39.12 15.53
N LYS A 232 -6.95 -40.36 15.55
CA LYS A 232 -8.18 -40.74 16.28
C LYS A 232 -8.07 -40.51 17.80
N GLU A 233 -6.88 -40.62 18.37
CA GLU A 233 -6.69 -40.41 19.80
C GLU A 233 -6.84 -38.93 20.15
N LYS A 234 -6.25 -38.04 19.35
CA LYS A 234 -6.43 -36.58 19.50
C LYS A 234 -7.88 -36.16 19.28
N TYR A 235 -8.57 -36.73 18.31
CA TYR A 235 -10.00 -36.51 18.12
C TYR A 235 -10.82 -36.87 19.36
N ASN A 236 -10.57 -38.05 19.94
CA ASN A 236 -11.25 -38.47 21.17
C ASN A 236 -10.89 -37.59 22.38
N LEU A 237 -9.64 -37.13 22.47
CA LEU A 237 -9.22 -36.18 23.50
C LEU A 237 -9.92 -34.83 23.35
N TYR A 238 -10.02 -34.31 22.13
CA TYR A 238 -10.77 -33.09 21.83
C TYR A 238 -12.23 -33.23 22.27
N LYS A 239 -12.94 -34.29 21.86
CA LYS A 239 -14.33 -34.56 22.30
C LYS A 239 -14.47 -34.59 23.82
N LYS A 240 -13.55 -35.27 24.50
CA LYS A 240 -13.54 -35.35 25.97
C LYS A 240 -13.36 -33.98 26.61
N TYR A 241 -12.40 -33.18 26.13
CA TYR A 241 -12.13 -31.86 26.69
C TYR A 241 -13.21 -30.84 26.37
N LEU A 242 -13.84 -30.94 25.21
CA LEU A 242 -15.01 -30.13 24.85
C LEU A 242 -16.15 -30.42 25.83
N LEU A 243 -16.46 -31.70 26.09
CA LEU A 243 -17.46 -32.06 27.09
C LEU A 243 -17.09 -31.54 28.49
N GLU A 244 -15.82 -31.65 28.88
CA GLU A 244 -15.30 -31.13 30.15
C GLU A 244 -15.52 -29.61 30.28
N SER A 245 -15.33 -28.84 29.20
CA SER A 245 -15.48 -27.38 29.20
C SER A 245 -16.95 -26.95 29.36
N PHE A 246 -17.89 -27.68 28.75
CA PHE A 246 -19.33 -27.47 28.92
C PHE A 246 -19.84 -27.88 30.31
N ILE A 247 -19.29 -28.93 30.92
CA ILE A 247 -19.61 -29.30 32.30
C ILE A 247 -19.11 -28.22 33.26
N LYS A 248 -17.91 -27.69 33.02
CA LYS A 248 -17.29 -26.66 33.87
C LYS A 248 -18.05 -25.33 33.81
N TYR A 249 -18.45 -24.91 32.61
CA TYR A 249 -19.27 -23.71 32.41
C TYR A 249 -20.51 -24.07 31.59
N PRO A 250 -21.57 -24.54 32.26
CA PRO A 250 -22.80 -24.92 31.61
C PRO A 250 -23.46 -23.70 30.96
N GLN A 251 -23.94 -23.89 29.74
CA GLN A 251 -24.58 -22.88 28.92
C GLN A 251 -25.90 -23.42 28.42
N GLU A 252 -26.86 -22.55 28.16
CA GLU A 252 -28.14 -22.98 27.58
C GLU A 252 -27.94 -23.49 26.15
N ILE A 253 -28.18 -24.79 25.95
CA ILE A 253 -28.25 -25.43 24.64
C ILE A 253 -29.74 -25.69 24.38
N ASN A 254 -30.37 -24.86 23.55
CA ASN A 254 -31.79 -25.02 23.24
C ASN A 254 -31.94 -26.13 22.18
N ALA A 255 -32.39 -27.30 22.59
CA ALA A 255 -32.61 -28.43 21.68
C ALA A 255 -33.78 -28.20 20.69
N ASP A 256 -34.66 -27.22 20.96
CA ASP A 256 -35.91 -27.00 20.23
C ASP A 256 -35.79 -26.03 19.03
N TYR A 257 -34.69 -25.29 18.89
CA TYR A 257 -34.42 -24.48 17.71
C TYR A 257 -33.47 -25.23 16.78
N GLU A 258 -33.89 -25.48 15.53
CA GLU A 258 -32.98 -25.97 14.47
C GLU A 258 -31.71 -25.12 14.36
N ASP A 259 -31.82 -23.85 14.76
CA ASP A 259 -30.81 -22.80 14.76
C ASP A 259 -29.79 -22.86 15.91
N ASP A 260 -29.92 -23.71 16.94
CA ASP A 260 -28.92 -23.84 18.03
C ASP A 260 -28.04 -25.10 17.89
N ARG A 261 -28.29 -25.93 16.85
CA ARG A 261 -27.29 -26.91 16.35
C ARG A 261 -26.08 -26.21 15.71
N THR A 262 -26.20 -24.90 15.43
CA THR A 262 -25.18 -24.00 14.89
C THR A 262 -23.90 -23.95 15.72
N PHE A 263 -23.87 -23.99 17.05
CA PHE A 263 -22.59 -23.74 17.73
C PHE A 263 -21.47 -24.74 17.37
N LEU A 264 -21.80 -26.04 17.32
CA LEU A 264 -20.88 -27.09 16.86
C LEU A 264 -20.84 -27.18 15.33
N TYR A 265 -21.94 -26.84 14.66
CA TYR A 265 -22.03 -26.76 13.20
C TYR A 265 -21.15 -25.63 12.66
N ASP A 266 -21.25 -24.39 13.14
CA ASP A 266 -20.36 -23.25 12.89
C ASP A 266 -18.88 -23.59 13.12
N ILE A 267 -18.53 -24.24 14.24
CA ILE A 267 -17.13 -24.64 14.46
C ILE A 267 -16.67 -25.62 13.38
N ILE A 268 -17.53 -26.55 12.95
CA ILE A 268 -17.20 -27.58 11.97
C ILE A 268 -17.28 -27.05 10.53
N GLU A 269 -18.28 -26.24 10.19
CA GLU A 269 -18.53 -25.56 8.92
C GLU A 269 -17.40 -24.56 8.64
N LYS A 270 -16.94 -23.82 9.67
CA LYS A 270 -15.78 -22.92 9.55
C LYS A 270 -14.46 -23.69 9.49
N LEU A 271 -14.32 -24.82 10.20
CA LEU A 271 -13.19 -25.75 10.01
C LEU A 271 -13.21 -26.41 8.62
N THR A 272 -14.38 -26.49 7.98
CA THR A 272 -14.57 -27.00 6.62
C THR A 272 -14.26 -25.93 5.60
N GLU A 273 -14.61 -24.67 5.83
CA GLU A 273 -14.21 -23.56 4.98
C GLU A 273 -12.67 -23.41 4.98
N ILE A 274 -11.99 -23.75 6.08
CA ILE A 274 -10.52 -23.87 6.13
C ILE A 274 -10.03 -25.05 5.30
N TYR A 275 -10.76 -26.17 5.26
CA TYR A 275 -10.48 -27.30 4.38
C TYR A 275 -10.69 -26.93 2.90
N ASP A 276 -11.71 -26.14 2.59
CA ASP A 276 -11.99 -25.59 1.26
C ASP A 276 -10.90 -24.62 0.82
N ASN A 277 -10.46 -23.70 1.70
CA ASN A 277 -9.31 -22.82 1.45
C ASN A 277 -8.00 -23.60 1.23
N ILE A 278 -7.85 -24.78 1.84
CA ILE A 278 -6.68 -25.65 1.62
C ILE A 278 -6.78 -26.40 0.30
N ILE A 279 -7.97 -26.87 -0.08
CA ILE A 279 -8.21 -27.40 -1.42
C ILE A 279 -8.00 -26.30 -2.46
N GLU A 280 -8.42 -25.07 -2.19
CA GLU A 280 -8.17 -23.89 -3.03
C GLU A 280 -6.68 -23.63 -3.20
N LEU A 281 -5.90 -23.59 -2.10
CA LEU A 281 -4.45 -23.38 -2.17
C LEU A 281 -3.73 -24.51 -2.90
N ASP A 282 -4.10 -25.78 -2.63
CA ASP A 282 -3.50 -26.95 -3.26
C ASP A 282 -3.93 -27.09 -4.74
N ALA A 283 -5.14 -26.66 -5.10
CA ALA A 283 -5.62 -26.58 -6.48
C ALA A 283 -5.00 -25.38 -7.24
N TYR A 284 -4.79 -24.26 -6.56
CA TYR A 284 -4.14 -23.09 -7.14
C TYR A 284 -2.65 -23.37 -7.41
N ASP A 285 -1.96 -24.03 -6.46
CA ASP A 285 -0.54 -24.39 -6.59
C ASP A 285 -0.30 -25.58 -7.53
N ASN A 286 -1.19 -26.59 -7.56
CA ASN A 286 -0.99 -27.79 -8.39
C ASN A 286 -1.71 -27.75 -9.75
N HIS A 287 -2.76 -26.94 -9.90
CA HIS A 287 -3.64 -26.98 -11.08
C HIS A 287 -3.82 -25.63 -11.79
N GLY A 288 -3.55 -24.49 -11.15
CA GLY A 288 -3.57 -23.17 -11.79
C GLY A 288 -4.95 -22.75 -12.32
N GLU A 289 -6.02 -23.37 -11.83
CA GLU A 289 -7.40 -23.06 -12.22
C GLU A 289 -7.99 -21.97 -11.32
N SER A 290 -8.76 -21.06 -11.92
CA SER A 290 -9.41 -19.94 -11.21
C SER A 290 -10.68 -20.43 -10.50
N TYR A 291 -10.88 -19.96 -9.27
CA TYR A 291 -11.98 -20.27 -8.35
C TYR A 291 -13.40 -20.29 -8.96
N LYS A 292 -13.64 -19.57 -10.06
CA LYS A 292 -14.97 -19.49 -10.70
C LYS A 292 -15.47 -20.80 -11.34
N ASP A 293 -14.60 -21.79 -11.57
CA ASP A 293 -14.97 -23.02 -12.27
C ASP A 293 -15.17 -24.24 -11.34
N LEU A 294 -14.90 -24.10 -10.03
CA LEU A 294 -15.22 -25.12 -9.04
C LEU A 294 -16.71 -25.08 -8.70
N ASN A 295 -17.43 -26.13 -9.09
CA ASN A 295 -18.86 -26.26 -8.88
C ASN A 295 -19.15 -26.45 -7.38
N LEU A 296 -19.69 -25.42 -6.70
CA LEU A 296 -20.06 -25.42 -5.28
C LEU A 296 -20.97 -26.60 -4.88
N ASP A 297 -21.76 -27.12 -5.83
CA ASP A 297 -22.61 -28.30 -5.61
C ASP A 297 -21.79 -29.59 -5.40
N PHE A 298 -20.58 -29.69 -5.96
CA PHE A 298 -19.70 -30.86 -5.79
C PHE A 298 -19.08 -30.92 -4.39
N VAL A 299 -18.76 -29.75 -3.81
CA VAL A 299 -18.21 -29.63 -2.44
C VAL A 299 -19.27 -30.01 -1.40
N LYS A 300 -20.53 -29.63 -1.63
CA LYS A 300 -21.64 -29.93 -0.73
C LYS A 300 -21.98 -31.42 -0.63
N ASP A 301 -21.95 -32.13 -1.76
CA ASP A 301 -22.19 -33.59 -1.81
C ASP A 301 -21.05 -34.41 -1.15
N ASP A 302 -19.79 -33.96 -1.27
CA ASP A 302 -18.66 -34.60 -0.57
C ASP A 302 -18.67 -34.29 0.93
N PHE A 303 -19.18 -33.13 1.35
CA PHE A 303 -19.33 -32.75 2.74
C PHE A 303 -20.35 -33.60 3.50
N ASP A 304 -21.56 -33.78 2.94
CA ASP A 304 -22.60 -34.63 3.54
C ASP A 304 -22.17 -36.10 3.65
N ASN A 305 -21.19 -36.51 2.84
CA ASN A 305 -20.61 -37.85 2.85
C ASN A 305 -19.26 -37.94 3.58
N PHE A 306 -18.76 -36.82 4.11
CA PHE A 306 -17.47 -36.76 4.78
C PHE A 306 -17.46 -37.63 6.05
N LYS A 307 -16.38 -38.39 6.24
CA LYS A 307 -16.24 -39.33 7.36
C LYS A 307 -15.06 -38.99 8.25
N ILE A 308 -15.33 -38.70 9.51
CA ILE A 308 -14.32 -38.61 10.57
C ILE A 308 -14.19 -39.97 11.23
N HIS A 309 -13.01 -40.60 11.11
CA HIS A 309 -12.69 -41.89 11.76
C HIS A 309 -13.71 -43.02 11.53
N GLY A 310 -14.43 -42.97 10.40
CA GLY A 310 -15.39 -43.97 9.95
C GLY A 310 -16.87 -43.59 10.11
N ASN A 311 -17.18 -42.51 10.82
CA ASN A 311 -18.56 -42.02 11.05
C ASN A 311 -18.84 -40.79 10.18
N ARG A 312 -20.08 -40.61 9.71
CA ARG A 312 -20.44 -39.40 8.97
C ARG A 312 -20.34 -38.20 9.91
N LEU A 313 -19.95 -37.05 9.38
CA LEU A 313 -19.81 -35.83 10.15
C LEU A 313 -21.10 -35.44 10.90
N GLU A 314 -22.25 -35.55 10.23
CA GLU A 314 -23.58 -35.31 10.81
C GLU A 314 -23.88 -36.23 12.02
N ASP A 315 -23.47 -37.50 11.92
CA ASP A 315 -23.64 -38.48 13.01
C ASP A 315 -22.77 -38.10 14.22
N GLU A 316 -21.51 -37.69 13.98
CA GLU A 316 -20.59 -37.24 15.03
C GLU A 316 -21.06 -35.96 15.71
N ILE A 317 -21.57 -34.98 14.95
CA ILE A 317 -22.16 -33.75 15.49
C ILE A 317 -23.33 -34.10 16.42
N THR A 318 -24.21 -34.99 15.95
CA THR A 318 -25.37 -35.45 16.72
C THR A 318 -24.93 -36.16 18.00
N GLU A 319 -23.91 -37.02 17.94
CA GLU A 319 -23.35 -37.71 19.10
C GLU A 319 -22.78 -36.73 20.14
N ILE A 320 -21.96 -35.76 19.70
CA ILE A 320 -21.35 -34.76 20.58
C ILE A 320 -22.43 -33.87 21.22
N ASN A 321 -23.38 -33.37 20.43
CA ASN A 321 -24.48 -32.53 20.94
C ASN A 321 -25.31 -33.28 21.99
N ASN A 322 -25.65 -34.54 21.73
CA ASN A 322 -26.36 -35.36 22.71
C ASN A 322 -25.52 -35.59 23.98
N ALA A 323 -24.22 -35.83 23.84
CA ALA A 323 -23.32 -36.01 24.99
C ALA A 323 -23.24 -34.74 25.85
N ILE A 324 -23.14 -33.56 25.23
CA ILE A 324 -23.13 -32.28 25.95
C ILE A 324 -24.48 -32.02 26.61
N PHE A 325 -25.59 -32.17 25.88
CA PHE A 325 -26.94 -32.00 26.42
C PHE A 325 -27.17 -32.91 27.64
N GLU A 326 -26.84 -34.20 27.53
CA GLU A 326 -26.98 -35.16 28.62
C GLU A 326 -26.11 -34.79 29.84
N ALA A 327 -24.96 -34.16 29.62
CA ALA A 327 -24.07 -33.74 30.70
C ALA A 327 -24.55 -32.48 31.43
N ILE A 328 -25.34 -31.61 30.79
CA ILE A 328 -25.78 -30.33 31.37
C ILE A 328 -27.28 -30.25 31.68
N LYS A 329 -28.12 -31.16 31.17
CA LYS A 329 -29.60 -31.09 31.30
C LYS A 329 -30.14 -31.01 32.73
N ASP A 330 -29.40 -31.56 33.70
CA ASP A 330 -29.80 -31.60 35.12
C ASP A 330 -29.27 -30.38 35.89
N ILE A 331 -28.47 -29.52 35.26
CA ILE A 331 -27.96 -28.30 35.86
C ILE A 331 -29.08 -27.24 35.81
N PRO A 332 -29.49 -26.67 36.95
CA PRO A 332 -30.49 -25.61 36.97
C PRO A 332 -30.11 -24.44 36.08
N ARG A 333 -31.05 -23.89 35.29
CA ARG A 333 -30.78 -22.77 34.37
C ARG A 333 -30.13 -21.57 35.07
N ASN A 334 -30.51 -21.25 36.31
CA ASN A 334 -29.90 -20.18 37.11
C ASN A 334 -28.44 -20.45 37.54
N GLN A 335 -27.91 -21.64 37.25
CA GLN A 335 -26.49 -21.99 37.39
C GLN A 335 -25.75 -22.00 36.05
N TYR A 336 -26.45 -21.75 34.94
CA TYR A 336 -25.79 -21.54 33.65
C TYR A 336 -25.03 -20.23 33.70
N TYR A 337 -23.77 -20.28 33.26
CA TYR A 337 -22.92 -19.10 33.13
C TYR A 337 -23.38 -18.20 31.98
N PHE A 338 -24.18 -18.74 31.07
CA PHE A 338 -24.76 -18.02 29.94
C PHE A 338 -26.21 -18.45 29.73
N GLN A 339 -27.14 -17.49 29.71
CA GLN A 339 -28.55 -17.69 29.37
C GLN A 339 -28.88 -16.80 28.18
N LYS A 340 -29.43 -17.36 27.11
CA LYS A 340 -29.80 -16.62 25.88
C LYS A 340 -30.92 -15.60 26.17
N ILE A 341 -31.71 -15.84 27.23
CA ILE A 341 -32.77 -14.96 27.73
C ILE A 341 -32.72 -14.97 29.27
N GLY A 342 -32.26 -13.86 29.87
CA GLY A 342 -31.87 -13.82 31.28
C GLY A 342 -33.00 -14.03 32.31
N SER A 343 -32.79 -15.00 33.18
CA SER A 343 -33.33 -15.11 34.54
C SER A 343 -32.19 -14.89 35.55
N TYR A 344 -31.75 -13.64 35.62
CA TYR A 344 -31.04 -13.14 36.80
C TYR A 344 -32.09 -12.87 37.89
N GLY A 345 -31.68 -12.77 39.16
CA GLY A 345 -32.57 -12.65 40.33
C GLY A 345 -33.47 -11.39 40.32
N ASP A 346 -33.71 -10.78 41.48
CA ASP A 346 -34.67 -9.66 41.61
C ASP A 346 -34.37 -8.41 40.73
N GLU A 347 -33.27 -8.39 39.98
CA GLU A 347 -32.98 -7.43 38.91
C GLU A 347 -33.08 -8.15 37.56
N THR A 348 -34.02 -7.72 36.71
CA THR A 348 -34.26 -8.36 35.40
C THR A 348 -33.17 -7.99 34.40
N LEU A 349 -32.82 -8.89 33.46
CA LEU A 349 -31.87 -8.58 32.37
C LEU A 349 -32.30 -7.32 31.61
N SER A 350 -33.60 -7.06 31.51
CA SER A 350 -34.16 -5.82 30.96
C SER A 350 -33.77 -4.54 31.70
N GLN A 351 -33.15 -4.62 32.89
CA GLN A 351 -32.59 -3.50 33.65
C GLN A 351 -31.08 -3.35 33.40
N VAL A 352 -30.40 -4.44 32.99
CA VAL A 352 -28.96 -4.47 32.65
C VAL A 352 -28.75 -4.21 31.16
N THR A 353 -29.52 -4.84 30.26
CA THR A 353 -29.55 -4.54 28.81
C THR A 353 -30.25 -3.23 28.47
N SER A 354 -31.06 -2.67 29.39
CA SER A 354 -31.54 -1.30 29.24
C SER A 354 -30.53 -0.26 29.70
N ASP A 355 -29.44 -0.64 30.37
CA ASP A 355 -28.35 0.28 30.62
C ASP A 355 -27.51 0.35 29.34
N PRO A 356 -27.54 1.48 28.61
CA PRO A 356 -26.87 1.60 27.32
C PRO A 356 -25.35 1.52 27.41
N PHE A 357 -24.77 1.43 28.61
CA PHE A 357 -23.35 1.09 28.79
C PHE A 357 -23.06 -0.41 28.68
N PHE A 358 -24.08 -1.29 28.63
CA PHE A 358 -23.91 -2.74 28.56
C PHE A 358 -24.62 -3.39 27.37
N ALA A 359 -25.42 -2.64 26.61
CA ALA A 359 -26.00 -3.12 25.36
C ALA A 359 -24.91 -3.20 24.27
N GLU A 360 -24.83 -4.33 23.56
CA GLU A 360 -24.02 -4.42 22.34
C GLU A 360 -24.55 -3.45 21.30
N TYR A 361 -23.63 -2.80 20.58
CA TYR A 361 -24.01 -1.93 19.48
C TYR A 361 -24.36 -2.79 18.27
N GLU A 362 -25.59 -2.61 17.77
CA GLU A 362 -26.07 -3.27 16.57
C GLU A 362 -26.35 -2.20 15.51
N ALA A 363 -25.61 -2.24 14.39
CA ALA A 363 -25.71 -1.20 13.35
C ALA A 363 -27.13 -1.05 12.81
N TYR A 364 -27.90 -2.16 12.67
CA TYR A 364 -29.29 -2.13 12.20
C TYR A 364 -30.26 -1.41 13.16
N LEU A 365 -29.85 -1.08 14.38
CA LEU A 365 -30.63 -0.27 15.32
C LEU A 365 -30.33 1.23 15.21
N ASP A 366 -29.50 1.68 14.26
CA ASP A 366 -29.08 3.09 14.18
C ASP A 366 -30.26 4.06 14.15
N HIS A 367 -31.34 3.74 13.44
CA HIS A 367 -32.54 4.58 13.43
C HIS A 367 -33.15 4.74 14.84
N GLU A 368 -33.27 3.66 15.61
CA GLU A 368 -33.78 3.70 16.99
C GLU A 368 -32.81 4.45 17.92
N ILE A 369 -31.51 4.20 17.78
CA ILE A 369 -30.46 4.86 18.55
C ILE A 369 -30.50 6.37 18.31
N ASN A 370 -30.58 6.80 17.05
CA ASN A 370 -30.67 8.22 16.66
C ASN A 370 -31.95 8.87 17.21
N ASN A 371 -33.09 8.19 17.10
CA ASN A 371 -34.36 8.72 17.62
C ASN A 371 -34.33 8.86 19.14
N SER A 372 -33.79 7.86 19.86
CA SER A 372 -33.62 7.94 21.31
C SER A 372 -32.68 9.07 21.73
N PHE A 373 -31.61 9.33 20.95
CA PHE A 373 -30.71 10.45 21.21
C PHE A 373 -31.45 11.79 21.19
N TYR A 374 -32.32 12.02 20.20
CA TYR A 374 -33.10 13.25 20.14
C TYR A 374 -34.15 13.31 21.26
N LEU A 375 -34.95 12.26 21.43
CA LEU A 375 -36.07 12.22 22.37
C LEU A 375 -35.62 12.27 23.85
N ASP A 376 -34.56 11.55 24.20
CA ASP A 376 -34.11 11.40 25.58
C ASP A 376 -32.95 12.36 25.92
N GLY A 377 -32.20 12.80 24.91
CA GLY A 377 -31.09 13.74 25.06
C GLY A 377 -31.54 15.19 25.30
N PHE A 378 -32.69 15.59 24.75
CA PHE A 378 -33.13 16.99 24.70
C PHE A 378 -34.56 17.17 25.20
N GLU A 379 -34.83 18.25 25.94
CA GLU A 379 -36.18 18.59 26.41
C GLU A 379 -37.15 18.86 25.25
N ASN A 380 -36.63 19.40 24.15
CA ASN A 380 -37.34 19.69 22.91
C ASN A 380 -37.16 18.59 21.84
N GLY A 381 -36.75 17.37 22.25
CA GLY A 381 -36.44 16.25 21.36
C GLY A 381 -37.52 15.89 20.35
N ALA A 382 -38.79 15.91 20.77
CA ALA A 382 -39.93 15.62 19.89
C ALA A 382 -40.08 16.66 18.75
N GLN A 383 -39.73 17.92 19.00
CA GLN A 383 -39.77 18.98 17.98
C GLN A 383 -38.62 18.85 16.99
N ILE A 384 -37.43 18.49 17.49
CA ILE A 384 -36.26 18.17 16.64
C ILE A 384 -36.60 17.03 15.68
N LEU A 385 -37.16 15.93 16.22
CA LEU A 385 -37.51 14.77 15.41
C LEU A 385 -38.63 15.06 14.41
N ASN A 386 -39.64 15.85 14.82
CA ASN A 386 -40.71 16.25 13.91
C ASN A 386 -40.17 17.11 12.74
N TYR A 387 -39.22 17.99 13.01
CA TYR A 387 -38.51 18.73 11.97
C TYR A 387 -37.74 17.80 11.02
N ILE A 388 -36.99 16.82 11.53
CA ILE A 388 -36.26 15.86 10.70
C ILE A 388 -37.21 15.05 9.81
N GLU A 389 -38.29 14.51 10.37
CA GLU A 389 -39.22 13.63 9.67
C GLU A 389 -40.10 14.36 8.66
N THR A 390 -40.62 15.54 9.02
CA THR A 390 -41.68 16.22 8.25
C THR A 390 -41.26 17.58 7.70
N GLY A 391 -40.27 18.23 8.32
CA GLY A 391 -39.89 19.62 8.03
C GLY A 391 -40.77 20.66 8.72
N GLU A 392 -41.72 20.22 9.54
CA GLU A 392 -42.53 21.10 10.38
C GLU A 392 -41.72 21.60 11.59
N GLN A 393 -42.11 22.72 12.20
CA GLN A 393 -41.43 23.32 13.37
C GLN A 393 -39.98 23.75 13.12
N ALA A 394 -39.69 24.29 11.93
CA ALA A 394 -38.35 24.74 11.53
C ALA A 394 -37.70 25.75 12.49
N GLU A 395 -38.49 26.49 13.26
CA GLU A 395 -38.02 27.38 14.32
C GLU A 395 -37.15 26.68 15.37
N ILE A 396 -37.28 25.35 15.54
CA ILE A 396 -36.49 24.58 16.51
C ILE A 396 -34.99 24.64 16.23
N ILE A 397 -34.60 24.78 14.97
CA ILE A 397 -33.20 24.85 14.53
C ILE A 397 -32.48 26.10 15.05
N ASP A 398 -33.23 27.18 15.28
CA ASP A 398 -32.69 28.41 15.85
C ASP A 398 -32.58 28.36 17.38
N GLU A 399 -33.21 27.37 18.03
CA GLU A 399 -33.16 27.14 19.47
C GLU A 399 -32.06 26.15 19.89
N LEU A 400 -31.45 25.43 18.94
CA LEU A 400 -30.38 24.47 19.22
C LEU A 400 -29.07 25.17 19.57
N GLU A 401 -28.53 24.84 20.73
CA GLU A 401 -27.19 25.28 21.16
C GLU A 401 -26.14 24.21 20.90
N LYS A 402 -24.88 24.64 20.76
CA LYS A 402 -23.75 23.73 20.70
C LYS A 402 -23.66 22.92 21.99
N ILE A 403 -23.55 21.61 21.85
CA ILE A 403 -23.36 20.66 22.95
C ILE A 403 -22.05 19.89 22.80
N ASN A 404 -21.71 19.11 23.83
CA ASN A 404 -20.76 18.01 23.71
C ASN A 404 -21.56 16.71 23.60
N ILE A 405 -21.70 16.16 22.39
CA ILE A 405 -22.57 15.01 22.10
C ILE A 405 -22.12 13.78 22.90
N ARG A 406 -20.82 13.50 22.92
CA ARG A 406 -20.29 12.34 23.64
C ARG A 406 -20.56 12.42 25.15
N LYS A 407 -20.35 13.60 25.73
CA LYS A 407 -20.60 13.88 27.15
C LYS A 407 -22.09 13.85 27.46
N LEU A 408 -22.94 14.37 26.59
CA LEU A 408 -24.40 14.29 26.77
C LEU A 408 -24.85 12.83 26.77
N ALA A 409 -24.41 12.04 25.79
CA ALA A 409 -24.70 10.62 25.70
C ALA A 409 -24.24 9.85 26.95
N TYR A 410 -23.05 10.14 27.47
CA TYR A 410 -22.55 9.58 28.72
C TYR A 410 -23.42 9.99 29.92
N GLN A 411 -23.65 11.28 30.12
CA GLN A 411 -24.34 11.83 31.30
C GLN A 411 -25.80 11.41 31.39
N LYS A 412 -26.47 11.33 30.24
CA LYS A 412 -27.88 10.94 30.13
C LYS A 412 -28.06 9.43 30.01
N LYS A 413 -26.96 8.67 29.95
CA LYS A 413 -26.97 7.24 29.63
C LYS A 413 -27.78 6.97 28.36
N LEU A 414 -27.31 7.43 27.21
CA LEU A 414 -27.97 7.21 25.91
C LEU A 414 -27.31 6.05 25.15
N LYS A 415 -28.09 5.27 24.39
CA LYS A 415 -27.59 4.18 23.53
C LYS A 415 -26.50 4.64 22.55
N LEU A 416 -26.56 5.89 22.12
CA LEU A 416 -25.57 6.53 21.26
C LEU A 416 -24.14 6.43 21.81
N TYR A 417 -23.96 6.43 23.14
CA TYR A 417 -22.62 6.46 23.73
C TYR A 417 -21.75 5.27 23.29
N LYS A 418 -22.31 4.06 23.21
CA LYS A 418 -21.57 2.86 22.76
C LYS A 418 -21.18 2.92 21.29
N ARG A 419 -22.04 3.48 20.42
CA ARG A 419 -21.67 3.74 19.02
C ARG A 419 -20.45 4.66 18.96
N LEU A 420 -20.43 5.73 19.76
CA LEU A 420 -19.31 6.66 19.80
C LEU A 420 -18.04 6.05 20.40
N GLU A 421 -18.15 5.07 21.30
CA GLU A 421 -17.00 4.28 21.76
C GLU A 421 -16.48 3.32 20.69
N TYR A 422 -17.36 2.79 19.84
CA TYR A 422 -17.01 1.81 18.81
C TYR A 422 -16.44 2.45 17.54
N TYR A 423 -16.99 3.59 17.09
CA TYR A 423 -16.64 4.26 15.82
C TYR A 423 -16.01 5.66 15.97
N GLY A 424 -16.19 6.32 17.12
CA GLY A 424 -16.13 7.79 17.22
C GLY A 424 -14.75 8.44 17.40
N SER A 425 -13.67 7.91 16.84
CA SER A 425 -12.38 8.63 16.86
C SER A 425 -11.41 8.41 15.70
N GLY A 426 -11.83 7.81 14.57
CA GLY A 426 -11.00 7.72 13.37
C GLY A 426 -9.65 6.99 13.54
N ASP A 427 -9.50 6.29 14.66
CA ASP A 427 -8.41 5.44 15.11
C ASP A 427 -8.99 4.77 16.37
N MET A 428 -8.70 3.50 16.64
CA MET A 428 -9.22 2.70 17.77
C MET A 428 -8.98 3.30 19.18
N LYS A 429 -8.49 4.54 19.30
CA LYS A 429 -8.29 5.26 20.55
C LYS A 429 -9.60 5.65 21.20
N LEU A 430 -10.09 4.80 22.10
CA LEU A 430 -10.94 5.18 23.24
C LEU A 430 -10.37 6.46 23.88
N SER A 431 -10.80 7.64 23.41
CA SER A 431 -10.30 8.90 23.95
C SER A 431 -10.79 8.96 25.39
N LYS A 432 -9.85 8.91 26.35
CA LYS A 432 -10.14 8.94 27.79
C LYS A 432 -10.70 10.29 28.26
N ASP A 433 -10.75 11.29 27.38
CA ASP A 433 -11.29 12.60 27.71
C ASP A 433 -12.72 12.76 27.18
N LEU A 434 -13.71 12.62 28.07
CA LEU A 434 -15.12 12.92 27.75
C LEU A 434 -15.34 14.37 27.29
N ASN A 435 -14.36 15.27 27.47
CA ASN A 435 -14.44 16.64 26.95
C ASN A 435 -13.92 16.76 25.52
N GLN A 436 -13.27 15.73 24.97
CA GLN A 436 -13.02 15.61 23.54
C GLN A 436 -14.31 15.10 22.88
N ASP A 437 -15.02 16.01 22.21
CA ASP A 437 -16.26 15.69 21.51
C ASP A 437 -16.00 15.12 20.11
N VAL A 438 -17.05 14.54 19.52
CA VAL A 438 -17.06 14.00 18.16
C VAL A 438 -17.12 15.11 17.11
N THR A 439 -16.54 14.87 15.95
CA THR A 439 -16.67 15.72 14.76
C THR A 439 -17.95 15.37 13.99
N LEU A 440 -18.33 16.21 13.01
CA LEU A 440 -19.47 15.91 12.16
C LEU A 440 -19.23 14.63 11.32
N VAL A 441 -18.00 14.44 10.82
CA VAL A 441 -17.58 13.25 10.06
C VAL A 441 -17.80 11.98 10.88
N ASP A 442 -17.48 12.01 12.19
CA ASP A 442 -17.58 10.83 13.06
C ASP A 442 -19.01 10.31 13.25
N ILE A 443 -20.02 11.16 13.03
CA ILE A 443 -21.41 10.84 13.38
C ILE A 443 -22.38 10.92 12.20
N LEU A 444 -22.07 11.68 11.15
CA LEU A 444 -23.03 11.99 10.09
C LEU A 444 -23.52 10.75 9.35
N ASP A 445 -22.62 9.83 9.02
CA ASP A 445 -22.97 8.60 8.30
C ASP A 445 -23.99 7.77 9.12
N GLY A 446 -23.68 7.44 10.37
CA GLY A 446 -24.60 6.69 11.25
C GLY A 446 -25.92 7.41 11.57
N PHE A 447 -25.95 8.75 11.49
CA PHE A 447 -27.21 9.51 11.65
C PHE A 447 -28.05 9.58 10.37
N THR A 448 -27.48 9.33 9.20
CA THR A 448 -28.17 9.44 7.90
C THR A 448 -28.38 8.11 7.20
N ALA A 449 -27.60 7.07 7.54
CA ALA A 449 -27.62 5.75 6.92
C ALA A 449 -29.01 5.10 6.89
N ALA A 450 -29.77 5.24 7.98
CA ALA A 450 -31.13 4.71 8.06
C ALA A 450 -32.09 5.33 7.04
N TYR A 451 -31.91 6.61 6.72
CA TYR A 451 -32.74 7.27 5.71
C TYR A 451 -32.27 6.91 4.30
N LEU A 452 -30.96 6.89 4.06
CA LEU A 452 -30.39 6.59 2.74
C LEU A 452 -30.53 5.12 2.34
N ASN A 453 -30.71 4.22 3.31
CA ASN A 453 -30.84 2.78 3.10
C ASN A 453 -32.07 2.20 3.82
N ALA A 454 -33.25 2.83 3.68
CA ALA A 454 -34.48 2.47 4.43
C ALA A 454 -34.78 0.96 4.48
N ASP A 455 -34.57 0.24 3.37
CA ASP A 455 -34.78 -1.22 3.27
C ASP A 455 -33.90 -2.03 4.25
N SER A 456 -32.68 -1.54 4.54
CA SER A 456 -31.74 -2.22 5.45
C SER A 456 -32.12 -2.05 6.93
N TYR A 457 -33.11 -1.19 7.23
CA TYR A 457 -33.52 -0.81 8.58
C TYR A 457 -35.02 -1.07 8.84
N ASP A 458 -35.67 -1.87 7.98
CA ASP A 458 -37.11 -2.15 8.03
C ASP A 458 -37.99 -0.87 8.05
N LEU A 459 -37.51 0.21 7.42
CA LEU A 459 -38.26 1.45 7.29
C LEU A 459 -39.05 1.45 5.98
N GLU A 460 -40.24 2.04 5.99
CA GLU A 460 -41.02 2.24 4.77
C GLU A 460 -40.25 3.19 3.83
N ASP A 461 -39.82 2.70 2.66
CA ASP A 461 -39.16 3.54 1.67
C ASP A 461 -40.15 4.60 1.13
N GLN A 462 -39.94 5.86 1.53
CA GLN A 462 -40.82 6.97 1.19
C GLN A 462 -40.44 7.68 -0.11
N ASP A 463 -39.69 7.04 -1.00
CA ASP A 463 -39.00 7.61 -2.16
C ASP A 463 -37.67 8.28 -1.83
N GLU A 464 -36.71 8.12 -2.75
CA GLU A 464 -35.32 8.59 -2.62
C GLU A 464 -35.23 10.09 -2.29
N TYR A 465 -36.12 10.91 -2.88
CA TYR A 465 -36.13 12.35 -2.67
C TYR A 465 -36.52 12.69 -1.22
N ARG A 466 -37.57 12.07 -0.67
CA ARG A 466 -38.00 12.34 0.71
C ARG A 466 -37.00 11.85 1.73
N ASN A 467 -36.44 10.66 1.52
CA ASN A 467 -35.39 10.12 2.39
C ASN A 467 -34.16 11.02 2.40
N LYS A 468 -33.74 11.51 1.23
CA LYS A 468 -32.67 12.50 1.09
C LYS A 468 -32.99 13.81 1.83
N GLN A 469 -34.23 14.30 1.79
CA GLN A 469 -34.62 15.47 2.58
C GLN A 469 -34.53 15.24 4.11
N LYS A 470 -34.86 14.04 4.60
CA LYS A 470 -34.67 13.69 6.03
C LYS A 470 -33.19 13.69 6.42
N ALA A 471 -32.33 13.13 5.57
CA ALA A 471 -30.88 13.16 5.77
C ALA A 471 -30.33 14.60 5.79
N ILE A 472 -30.80 15.47 4.88
CA ILE A 472 -30.41 16.90 4.86
C ILE A 472 -30.87 17.64 6.12
N ARG A 473 -32.08 17.39 6.61
CA ARG A 473 -32.58 18.00 7.85
C ARG A 473 -31.84 17.48 9.08
N THR A 474 -31.42 16.21 9.05
CA THR A 474 -30.54 15.63 10.07
C THR A 474 -29.18 16.32 10.07
N LEU A 475 -28.58 16.55 8.91
CA LEU A 475 -27.35 17.32 8.76
C LEU A 475 -27.48 18.74 9.35
N GLU A 476 -28.61 19.43 9.10
CA GLU A 476 -28.90 20.75 9.71
C GLU A 476 -28.90 20.72 11.24
N VAL A 477 -29.55 19.72 11.83
CA VAL A 477 -29.57 19.52 13.29
C VAL A 477 -28.17 19.26 13.82
N LEU A 478 -27.42 18.33 13.21
CA LEU A 478 -26.08 17.96 13.67
C LEU A 478 -25.09 19.12 13.59
N ILE A 479 -25.11 19.89 12.50
CA ILE A 479 -24.27 21.08 12.33
C ILE A 479 -24.49 22.09 13.46
N LYS A 480 -25.75 22.28 13.90
CA LYS A 480 -26.07 23.16 15.05
C LYS A 480 -25.56 22.59 16.36
N LEU A 481 -25.77 21.29 16.59
CA LEU A 481 -25.38 20.61 17.84
C LEU A 481 -23.85 20.53 18.02
N THR A 482 -23.08 20.26 16.96
CA THR A 482 -21.61 20.30 16.99
C THR A 482 -21.07 21.74 17.02
N GLY A 483 -21.90 22.70 16.60
CA GLY A 483 -21.52 24.08 16.34
C GLY A 483 -20.54 24.20 15.18
N THR A 484 -20.65 23.32 14.18
CA THR A 484 -19.86 23.39 12.94
C THR A 484 -20.23 24.69 12.21
N LYS A 485 -19.28 25.64 12.14
CA LYS A 485 -19.51 26.92 11.46
C LYS A 485 -19.16 26.89 9.96
N LEU A 486 -18.27 25.99 9.56
CA LEU A 486 -17.88 25.82 8.16
C LEU A 486 -17.50 24.37 7.94
N ILE A 487 -18.11 23.80 6.90
CA ILE A 487 -17.91 22.44 6.45
C ILE A 487 -16.45 22.24 6.00
N THR A 488 -15.76 21.25 6.57
CA THR A 488 -14.38 20.88 6.21
C THR A 488 -14.33 20.14 4.87
N PRO A 489 -13.15 19.96 4.24
CA PRO A 489 -13.03 19.19 3.01
C PRO A 489 -13.54 17.75 3.15
N ASP A 490 -13.16 17.08 4.25
CA ASP A 490 -13.61 15.72 4.55
C ASP A 490 -15.13 15.66 4.76
N GLU A 491 -15.73 16.70 5.35
CA GLU A 491 -17.18 16.82 5.49
C GLU A 491 -17.85 17.10 4.13
N ILE A 492 -17.24 17.90 3.23
CA ILE A 492 -17.74 18.12 1.87
C ILE A 492 -17.71 16.81 1.08
N GLU A 493 -16.60 16.09 1.09
CA GLU A 493 -16.47 14.79 0.44
C GLU A 493 -17.54 13.82 0.98
N LEU A 494 -17.67 13.73 2.30
CA LEU A 494 -18.69 12.89 2.92
C LEU A 494 -20.12 13.30 2.48
N ILE A 495 -20.45 14.58 2.52
CA ILE A 495 -21.81 15.07 2.25
C ILE A 495 -22.16 15.04 0.76
N CYS A 496 -21.24 15.45 -0.10
CA CYS A 496 -21.49 15.66 -1.53
C CYS A 496 -21.12 14.46 -2.39
N GLU A 497 -20.06 13.73 -2.05
CA GLU A 497 -19.53 12.64 -2.87
C GLU A 497 -19.95 11.28 -2.30
N ASN A 498 -19.79 11.03 -1.00
CA ASN A 498 -20.08 9.72 -0.41
C ASN A 498 -21.57 9.49 -0.12
N LEU A 499 -22.24 10.48 0.47
CA LEU A 499 -23.67 10.42 0.80
C LEU A 499 -24.56 11.03 -0.30
N GLU A 500 -23.95 11.71 -1.28
CA GLU A 500 -24.61 12.40 -2.39
C GLU A 500 -25.78 13.31 -1.96
N LEU A 501 -25.76 13.89 -0.76
CA LEU A 501 -26.91 14.59 -0.17
C LEU A 501 -27.27 15.88 -0.92
N MET A 502 -26.27 16.59 -1.45
CA MET A 502 -26.45 17.81 -2.23
C MET A 502 -25.18 18.13 -3.00
N SER A 503 -25.27 19.03 -3.97
CA SER A 503 -24.08 19.57 -4.63
C SER A 503 -23.26 20.45 -3.69
N GLU A 504 -21.97 20.59 -3.98
CA GLU A 504 -21.08 21.43 -3.19
C GLU A 504 -21.53 22.90 -3.16
N ASP A 505 -22.07 23.42 -4.28
CA ASP A 505 -22.60 24.77 -4.35
C ASP A 505 -23.83 24.96 -3.45
N GLU A 506 -24.75 23.99 -3.43
CA GLU A 506 -25.92 23.99 -2.54
C GLU A 506 -25.51 23.89 -1.07
N LEU A 507 -24.49 23.08 -0.75
CA LEU A 507 -23.95 22.95 0.60
C LEU A 507 -23.36 24.28 1.08
N VAL A 508 -22.57 24.93 0.23
CA VAL A 508 -21.98 26.24 0.54
C VAL A 508 -23.06 27.30 0.66
N GLU A 509 -24.07 27.32 -0.21
CA GLU A 509 -25.18 28.27 -0.15
C GLU A 509 -26.00 28.09 1.14
N LYS A 510 -26.30 26.84 1.50
CA LYS A 510 -27.22 26.49 2.58
C LYS A 510 -26.56 26.52 3.97
N PHE A 511 -25.29 26.16 4.07
CA PHE A 511 -24.57 26.00 5.34
C PHE A 511 -23.35 26.93 5.52
N SER A 512 -23.26 28.01 4.75
CA SER A 512 -22.33 29.12 5.07
C SER A 512 -22.73 29.81 6.38
N ILE A 513 -22.48 29.15 7.51
CA ILE A 513 -22.83 29.62 8.85
C ILE A 513 -21.77 30.64 9.31
N GLY A 514 -21.99 31.89 8.91
CA GLY A 514 -21.32 33.08 9.45
C GLY A 514 -20.06 33.55 8.71
N GLN A 515 -19.78 34.85 8.83
CA GLN A 515 -18.46 35.41 8.49
C GLN A 515 -17.44 34.80 9.46
N LEU A 516 -16.54 33.94 8.96
CA LEU A 516 -15.38 33.50 9.72
C LEU A 516 -14.61 34.73 10.19
N SER A 517 -14.19 34.73 11.45
CA SER A 517 -13.27 35.76 11.94
C SER A 517 -11.92 35.65 11.22
N ASP A 518 -11.19 36.77 11.16
CA ASP A 518 -9.83 36.80 10.60
C ASP A 518 -8.93 35.71 11.19
N ASP A 519 -9.05 35.46 12.50
CA ASP A 519 -8.26 34.46 13.22
C ASP A 519 -8.66 33.01 12.84
N GLU A 520 -9.95 32.74 12.64
CA GLU A 520 -10.44 31.43 12.19
C GLU A 520 -10.00 31.13 10.76
N ILE A 521 -10.07 32.12 9.85
CA ILE A 521 -9.54 31.99 8.48
C ILE A 521 -8.04 31.71 8.53
N MET A 522 -7.28 32.48 9.32
CA MET A 522 -5.84 32.31 9.49
C MET A 522 -5.47 30.92 10.00
N GLN A 523 -6.13 30.45 11.07
CA GLN A 523 -5.87 29.14 11.65
C GLN A 523 -6.16 28.00 10.67
N ARG A 524 -7.26 28.07 9.92
CA ARG A 524 -7.61 27.04 8.93
C ARG A 524 -6.63 27.04 7.76
N MET A 525 -6.25 28.22 7.24
CA MET A 525 -5.21 28.29 6.21
C MET A 525 -3.88 27.72 6.70
N LEU A 526 -3.49 28.02 7.95
CA LEU A 526 -2.30 27.43 8.58
C LEU A 526 -2.44 25.91 8.74
N LEU A 527 -3.62 25.39 9.05
CA LEU A 527 -3.87 23.96 9.18
C LEU A 527 -3.75 23.26 7.82
N GLU A 528 -4.31 23.81 6.75
CA GLU A 528 -4.15 23.30 5.40
C GLU A 528 -2.67 23.31 4.96
N LEU A 529 -1.97 24.42 5.21
CA LEU A 529 -0.55 24.59 4.87
C LEU A 529 0.39 23.72 5.69
N ASN A 530 0.02 23.40 6.94
CA ASN A 530 0.85 22.66 7.89
C ASN A 530 0.34 21.22 8.14
N SER A 531 -0.72 20.77 7.45
CA SER A 531 -1.28 19.42 7.65
C SER A 531 -0.20 18.36 7.39
N SER A 532 0.36 17.86 8.48
CA SER A 532 1.69 17.30 8.52
C SER A 532 1.69 15.78 8.41
N PHE A 533 1.12 15.16 7.38
CA PHE A 533 1.28 13.71 7.17
C PHE A 533 1.25 13.24 5.70
N THR A 534 0.58 13.94 4.79
CA THR A 534 0.59 13.57 3.36
C THR A 534 1.60 14.44 2.62
N ARG A 535 2.53 13.81 1.89
CA ARG A 535 3.64 14.49 1.20
C ARG A 535 3.20 15.45 0.07
N ASN A 536 1.89 15.68 -0.10
CA ASN A 536 1.26 16.38 -1.22
C ASN A 536 0.18 17.36 -0.75
N ILE A 537 0.04 18.49 -1.45
CA ILE A 537 -1.10 19.42 -1.25
C ILE A 537 -2.31 18.94 -2.06
N GLY A 538 -2.14 18.62 -3.34
CA GLY A 538 -3.24 18.20 -4.21
C GLY A 538 -4.24 19.30 -4.59
N LEU A 539 -5.02 19.07 -5.64
CA LEU A 539 -5.91 20.07 -6.25
C LEU A 539 -7.05 20.51 -5.31
N ILE A 540 -7.66 19.60 -4.56
CA ILE A 540 -8.73 19.88 -3.59
C ILE A 540 -8.23 20.84 -2.51
N LYS A 541 -7.10 20.55 -1.86
CA LYS A 541 -6.56 21.48 -0.83
C LYS A 541 -6.20 22.83 -1.44
N LEU A 542 -5.64 22.87 -2.65
CA LEU A 542 -5.37 24.13 -3.36
C LEU A 542 -6.64 24.94 -3.60
N ARG A 543 -7.75 24.31 -4.02
CA ARG A 543 -9.08 24.93 -4.16
C ARG A 543 -9.61 25.42 -2.81
N ASN A 544 -9.45 24.66 -1.74
CA ASN A 544 -9.90 25.06 -0.41
C ASN A 544 -9.12 26.25 0.16
N ILE A 545 -7.80 26.24 0.01
CA ILE A 545 -6.95 27.39 0.34
C ILE A 545 -7.36 28.63 -0.47
N HIS A 546 -7.69 28.47 -1.75
CA HIS A 546 -8.20 29.54 -2.60
C HIS A 546 -9.58 30.06 -2.16
N ARG A 547 -10.50 29.18 -1.74
CA ARG A 547 -11.80 29.56 -1.16
C ARG A 547 -11.64 30.37 0.13
N LEU A 548 -10.75 29.94 1.03
CA LEU A 548 -10.43 30.69 2.26
C LEU A 548 -9.85 32.07 1.93
N TYR A 549 -8.97 32.16 0.92
CA TYR A 549 -8.48 33.43 0.40
C TYR A 549 -9.61 34.33 -0.12
N LYS A 550 -10.57 33.79 -0.89
CA LYS A 550 -11.71 34.56 -1.42
C LYS A 550 -12.62 35.12 -0.32
N LYS A 551 -12.72 34.44 0.83
CA LYS A 551 -13.51 34.90 1.97
C LYS A 551 -12.87 36.13 2.65
N ASN A 552 -11.55 36.18 2.81
CA ASN A 552 -10.85 37.37 3.31
C ASN A 552 -9.40 37.50 2.79
N PRO A 553 -9.17 38.27 1.71
CA PRO A 553 -7.83 38.49 1.16
C PRO A 553 -6.84 39.22 2.10
N GLU A 554 -7.32 40.00 3.07
CA GLU A 554 -6.46 40.73 4.01
C GLU A 554 -5.79 39.77 5.00
N VAL A 555 -6.51 38.74 5.45
CA VAL A 555 -5.97 37.67 6.29
C VAL A 555 -4.88 36.91 5.55
N PHE A 556 -5.12 36.57 4.29
CA PHE A 556 -4.11 35.95 3.45
C PHE A 556 -2.89 36.83 3.26
N THR A 557 -3.05 38.15 3.20
CA THR A 557 -1.91 39.07 3.11
C THR A 557 -1.03 38.99 4.36
N LYS A 558 -1.63 38.98 5.56
CA LYS A 558 -0.89 38.80 6.82
C LYS A 558 -0.17 37.45 6.86
N LEU A 559 -0.84 36.40 6.38
CA LEU A 559 -0.28 35.06 6.28
C LEU A 559 0.90 35.04 5.30
N LEU A 560 0.70 35.57 4.10
CA LEU A 560 1.70 35.68 3.06
C LEU A 560 2.93 36.46 3.53
N ASP A 561 2.72 37.60 4.22
CA ASP A 561 3.81 38.38 4.79
C ASP A 561 4.58 37.59 5.86
N SER A 562 3.87 36.86 6.73
CA SER A 562 4.48 35.94 7.71
C SER A 562 5.23 34.79 7.03
N LEU A 563 4.69 34.21 5.96
CA LEU A 563 5.29 33.10 5.21
C LEU A 563 6.54 33.56 4.43
N ILE A 564 6.49 34.74 3.83
CA ILE A 564 7.61 35.39 3.14
C ILE A 564 8.71 35.74 4.16
N GLU A 565 8.37 36.34 5.31
CA GLU A 565 9.36 36.65 6.35
C GLU A 565 10.01 35.39 6.94
N GLN A 566 9.23 34.35 7.25
CA GLN A 566 9.74 33.08 7.77
C GLN A 566 10.64 32.34 6.76
N SER A 567 10.31 32.40 5.47
CA SER A 567 11.12 31.77 4.42
C SER A 567 12.45 32.49 4.17
N ILE A 568 12.50 33.82 4.38
CA ILE A 568 13.72 34.66 4.23
C ILE A 568 14.68 34.53 5.43
N HIS A 569 14.17 34.41 6.67
CA HIS A 569 15.02 34.53 7.88
C HIS A 569 15.69 33.23 8.38
N ALA A 570 15.36 32.06 7.84
CA ALA A 570 15.84 30.77 8.36
C ALA A 570 17.19 30.28 7.78
N HIS A 571 18.08 31.18 7.37
CA HIS A 571 19.33 30.85 6.67
C HIS A 571 20.56 30.64 7.57
N ASP A 572 20.40 30.26 8.85
CA ASP A 572 21.56 29.94 9.67
C ASP A 572 22.19 28.59 9.27
N PRO A 573 23.43 28.58 8.74
CA PRO A 573 24.11 27.35 8.32
C PRO A 573 24.40 26.39 9.48
N ASP A 574 24.44 26.88 10.72
CA ASP A 574 24.81 26.09 11.90
C ASP A 574 23.61 25.31 12.50
N ILE A 575 22.38 25.74 12.20
CA ILE A 575 21.14 25.11 12.71
C ILE A 575 20.81 23.80 11.95
N LEU A 576 21.23 23.68 10.69
CA LEU A 576 21.02 22.51 9.84
C LEU A 576 21.78 21.25 10.27
N ALA A 577 22.71 21.37 11.22
CA ALA A 577 23.49 20.24 11.71
C ALA A 577 22.81 19.45 12.86
N VAL A 578 21.69 19.94 13.42
CA VAL A 578 21.28 19.52 14.79
C VAL A 578 19.86 18.95 14.93
N SER A 579 18.94 19.06 13.96
CA SER A 579 17.57 18.53 14.16
C SER A 579 16.86 17.95 12.93
N PRO A 580 16.27 16.74 13.02
CA PRO A 580 15.31 16.17 12.06
C PRO A 580 14.09 17.07 11.77
N GLU A 581 13.72 17.95 12.71
CA GLU A 581 12.57 18.87 12.60
C GLU A 581 12.71 19.87 11.42
N LEU A 582 13.95 20.11 10.95
CA LEU A 582 14.22 20.95 9.77
C LEU A 582 13.81 20.31 8.44
N GLN A 583 13.61 18.99 8.39
CA GLN A 583 13.04 18.35 7.21
C GLN A 583 11.58 18.80 7.04
N GLN A 584 10.76 18.69 8.09
CA GLN A 584 9.35 19.15 8.08
C GLN A 584 9.21 20.63 7.70
N GLN A 585 10.11 21.51 8.19
CA GLN A 585 10.11 22.92 7.79
C GLN A 585 10.43 23.15 6.31
N LYS A 586 11.21 22.28 5.66
CA LYS A 586 11.52 22.38 4.22
C LYS A 586 10.36 21.90 3.34
N TYR A 587 9.60 20.91 3.80
CA TYR A 587 8.35 20.47 3.17
C TYR A 587 7.27 21.55 3.25
N ALA A 588 7.05 22.11 4.45
CA ALA A 588 6.13 23.23 4.64
C ALA A 588 6.40 24.38 3.68
N ARG A 589 7.67 24.70 3.40
CA ARG A 589 8.04 25.75 2.43
C ARG A 589 7.67 25.41 1.00
N GLY A 590 8.00 24.21 0.52
CA GLY A 590 7.62 23.78 -0.83
C GLY A 590 6.11 23.83 -1.02
N SER A 591 5.37 23.38 -0.01
CA SER A 591 3.91 23.43 0.00
C SER A 591 3.38 24.88 -0.04
N GLN A 592 3.88 25.73 0.85
CA GLN A 592 3.52 27.16 0.88
C GLN A 592 3.74 27.85 -0.48
N LEU A 593 4.85 27.53 -1.16
CA LEU A 593 5.15 28.07 -2.49
C LEU A 593 4.11 27.64 -3.53
N ILE A 594 3.74 26.36 -3.59
CA ILE A 594 2.69 25.90 -4.51
C ILE A 594 1.37 26.60 -4.21
N CYS A 595 0.95 26.67 -2.94
CA CYS A 595 -0.32 27.31 -2.57
C CYS A 595 -0.38 28.77 -3.03
N ILE A 596 0.69 29.52 -2.80
CA ILE A 596 0.83 30.90 -3.26
C ILE A 596 0.75 30.96 -4.79
N ALA A 597 1.50 30.10 -5.49
CA ALA A 597 1.52 30.06 -6.96
C ALA A 597 0.14 29.71 -7.54
N TYR A 598 -0.59 28.78 -6.92
CA TYR A 598 -1.93 28.38 -7.31
C TYR A 598 -2.95 29.50 -7.11
N ILE A 599 -2.94 30.18 -5.96
CA ILE A 599 -3.83 31.34 -5.73
C ILE A 599 -3.60 32.39 -6.82
N ILE A 600 -2.34 32.68 -7.17
CA ILE A 600 -2.07 33.61 -8.28
C ILE A 600 -2.63 33.08 -9.59
N TYR A 601 -2.40 31.79 -9.89
CA TYR A 601 -2.93 31.16 -11.09
C TYR A 601 -4.46 31.31 -11.19
N ALA A 602 -5.17 30.99 -10.12
CA ALA A 602 -6.63 31.05 -10.05
C ALA A 602 -7.19 32.48 -10.12
N GLU A 603 -6.58 33.45 -9.43
CA GLU A 603 -7.03 34.84 -9.45
C GLU A 603 -6.87 35.53 -10.81
N MET A 604 -5.82 35.16 -11.56
CA MET A 604 -5.46 35.87 -12.79
C MET A 604 -6.13 35.30 -14.05
N GLN A 605 -6.93 34.24 -13.92
CA GLN A 605 -7.83 33.82 -15.00
C GLN A 605 -8.87 34.92 -15.32
N ASP A 606 -9.20 35.78 -14.36
CA ASP A 606 -9.98 37.00 -14.56
C ASP A 606 -9.04 38.20 -14.85
N LEU A 607 -8.57 38.26 -16.10
CA LEU A 607 -7.47 39.12 -16.61
C LEU A 607 -7.64 40.65 -16.46
N SER A 608 -8.70 41.13 -15.80
CA SER A 608 -9.03 42.55 -15.70
C SER A 608 -8.18 43.34 -14.69
N ASN A 609 -7.44 42.67 -13.78
CA ASN A 609 -6.82 43.37 -12.63
C ASN A 609 -5.34 43.01 -12.34
N LEU A 610 -4.45 43.19 -13.33
CA LEU A 610 -2.99 43.01 -13.23
C LEU A 610 -2.26 43.90 -12.19
N ASN A 611 -2.97 44.82 -11.52
CA ASN A 611 -2.38 45.79 -10.59
C ASN A 611 -2.47 45.38 -9.11
N CYS A 612 -2.72 44.11 -8.80
CA CYS A 612 -2.71 43.63 -7.41
C CYS A 612 -1.32 43.82 -6.76
N PRO A 613 -1.18 44.66 -5.71
CA PRO A 613 0.11 44.90 -5.04
C PRO A 613 0.71 43.63 -4.42
N HIS A 614 -0.14 42.70 -3.99
CA HIS A 614 0.26 41.41 -3.40
C HIS A 614 0.93 40.50 -4.43
N LEU A 615 0.37 40.45 -5.64
CA LEU A 615 0.94 39.68 -6.75
C LEU A 615 2.37 40.12 -7.07
N ARG A 616 2.59 41.44 -7.12
CA ARG A 616 3.91 41.99 -7.37
C ARG A 616 4.91 41.54 -6.30
N ARG A 617 4.50 41.54 -5.03
CA ARG A 617 5.34 41.12 -3.89
C ARG A 617 5.71 39.65 -3.96
N VAL A 618 4.78 38.78 -4.40
CA VAL A 618 5.08 37.36 -4.64
C VAL A 618 6.02 37.17 -5.82
N ILE A 619 5.81 37.90 -6.92
CA ILE A 619 6.70 37.86 -8.08
C ILE A 619 8.12 38.27 -7.67
N GLU A 620 8.26 39.34 -6.89
CA GLU A 620 9.54 39.81 -6.32
C GLU A 620 10.16 38.72 -5.43
N PHE A 621 9.36 38.07 -4.56
CA PHE A 621 9.83 36.93 -3.76
C PHE A 621 10.39 35.80 -4.62
N TYR A 622 9.69 35.36 -5.68
CA TYR A 622 10.20 34.31 -6.57
C TYR A 622 11.47 34.76 -7.29
N GLN A 623 11.53 36.01 -7.77
CA GLN A 623 12.72 36.58 -8.42
C GLN A 623 13.96 36.55 -7.52
N GLU A 624 13.78 36.79 -6.21
CA GLU A 624 14.86 36.85 -5.25
C GLU A 624 15.23 35.48 -4.64
N ASN A 625 14.26 34.57 -4.47
CA ASN A 625 14.43 33.41 -3.58
C ASN A 625 14.33 32.02 -4.24
N ILE A 626 13.54 31.81 -5.31
CA ILE A 626 13.41 30.46 -5.88
C ILE A 626 14.71 29.99 -6.51
N PHE A 627 15.40 30.93 -7.13
CA PHE A 627 16.71 30.75 -7.73
C PHE A 627 17.78 30.47 -6.66
N THR A 628 17.71 31.16 -5.52
CA THR A 628 18.58 30.89 -4.36
C THR A 628 18.33 29.50 -3.75
N THR A 629 17.07 29.06 -3.71
CA THR A 629 16.68 27.73 -3.19
C THR A 629 17.16 26.60 -4.11
N LEU A 630 16.94 26.72 -5.42
CA LEU A 630 17.45 25.77 -6.41
C LEU A 630 18.99 25.75 -6.41
N LYS A 631 19.63 26.92 -6.33
CA LYS A 631 21.08 27.08 -6.16
C LYS A 631 21.60 26.34 -4.93
N TRP A 632 20.92 26.47 -3.80
CA TRP A 632 21.29 25.79 -2.56
C TRP A 632 21.12 24.26 -2.68
N ARG A 633 20.04 23.78 -3.28
CA ARG A 633 19.80 22.34 -3.49
C ARG A 633 20.82 21.70 -4.44
N ILE A 634 21.12 22.35 -5.57
CA ILE A 634 22.20 21.92 -6.46
C ILE A 634 23.52 21.81 -5.68
N LYS A 635 23.82 22.81 -4.84
CA LYS A 635 25.02 22.82 -3.98
C LYS A 635 25.02 21.73 -2.90
N GLU A 636 23.87 21.40 -2.32
CA GLU A 636 23.72 20.32 -1.34
C GLU A 636 23.90 18.94 -1.99
N THR A 637 23.28 18.72 -3.15
CA THR A 637 23.49 17.51 -3.97
C THR A 637 24.97 17.36 -4.35
N SER A 638 25.63 18.44 -4.77
CA SER A 638 27.08 18.42 -5.03
C SER A 638 27.94 18.18 -3.78
N ARG A 639 27.49 18.57 -2.58
CA ARG A 639 28.19 18.28 -1.31
C ARG A 639 28.08 16.81 -0.91
N ARG A 640 26.99 16.12 -1.25
CA ARG A 640 26.89 14.66 -1.07
C ARG A 640 27.81 13.90 -2.04
N ILE A 641 28.13 14.51 -3.17
CA ILE A 641 29.08 14.00 -4.19
C ILE A 641 30.55 14.36 -3.84
N GLN A 642 30.80 15.23 -2.84
CA GLN A 642 32.13 15.80 -2.49
C GLN A 642 33.13 14.83 -1.81
N HIS A 643 33.00 13.52 -2.00
CA HIS A 643 34.17 12.64 -1.85
C HIS A 643 35.14 12.75 -3.05
N SER A 644 34.72 13.37 -4.17
CA SER A 644 35.60 13.63 -5.32
C SER A 644 36.33 14.99 -5.23
N LYS A 645 37.60 15.03 -5.67
CA LYS A 645 38.62 16.09 -5.46
C LYS A 645 38.38 17.44 -6.17
N LYS A 646 37.18 17.72 -6.73
CA LYS A 646 36.97 18.98 -7.48
C LYS A 646 36.78 20.21 -6.58
N ASN A 647 37.28 21.35 -7.07
CA ASN A 647 37.39 22.60 -6.32
C ASN A 647 36.00 23.26 -6.17
N LYS A 648 35.61 23.69 -4.96
CA LYS A 648 34.32 24.36 -4.66
C LYS A 648 33.99 25.54 -5.58
N GLN A 649 35.02 26.15 -6.17
CA GLN A 649 34.91 27.24 -7.13
C GLN A 649 34.24 26.82 -8.45
N GLU A 650 34.58 25.66 -9.01
CA GLU A 650 34.05 25.20 -10.31
C GLU A 650 32.53 25.00 -10.25
N ILE A 651 32.02 24.42 -9.16
CA ILE A 651 30.57 24.26 -8.93
C ILE A 651 29.89 25.62 -8.81
N SER A 652 30.53 26.58 -8.15
CA SER A 652 29.98 27.94 -8.02
C SER A 652 29.90 28.65 -9.37
N ASP A 653 30.92 28.50 -10.21
CA ASP A 653 30.98 29.12 -11.54
C ASP A 653 29.93 28.52 -12.48
N VAL A 654 29.76 27.20 -12.45
CA VAL A 654 28.70 26.48 -13.18
C VAL A 654 27.30 26.96 -12.77
N ILE A 655 27.04 27.06 -11.47
CA ILE A 655 25.76 27.55 -10.96
C ILE A 655 25.50 28.97 -11.46
N ASN A 656 26.50 29.86 -11.39
CA ASN A 656 26.35 31.23 -11.88
C ASN A 656 26.05 31.26 -13.39
N CYS A 657 26.66 30.38 -14.18
CA CYS A 657 26.41 30.23 -15.61
C CYS A 657 24.95 29.86 -15.93
N ILE A 658 24.34 28.95 -15.15
CA ILE A 658 22.91 28.59 -15.26
C ILE A 658 22.02 29.81 -15.01
N PHE A 659 22.35 30.64 -14.01
CA PHE A 659 21.57 31.86 -13.74
C PHE A 659 21.71 32.92 -14.83
N GLU A 660 22.91 33.10 -15.38
CA GLU A 660 23.12 33.99 -16.53
C GLU A 660 22.27 33.56 -17.74
N TYR A 661 22.15 32.24 -17.98
CA TYR A 661 21.27 31.69 -19.01
C TYR A 661 19.78 31.99 -18.74
N VAL A 662 19.33 31.75 -17.51
CA VAL A 662 17.94 31.96 -17.10
C VAL A 662 17.54 33.43 -17.23
N GLU A 663 18.37 34.34 -16.71
CA GLU A 663 18.20 35.79 -16.87
C GLU A 663 18.16 36.20 -18.35
N GLY A 664 18.93 35.51 -19.18
CA GLY A 664 19.04 35.74 -20.62
C GLY A 664 19.94 36.91 -20.99
N PRO A 665 20.02 37.23 -22.30
CA PRO A 665 20.83 38.34 -22.76
C PRO A 665 20.30 39.65 -22.17
N LYS A 666 21.01 40.18 -21.17
CA LYS A 666 20.73 41.52 -20.65
C LYS A 666 21.04 42.52 -21.76
N PRO A 667 20.06 43.30 -22.26
CA PRO A 667 20.36 44.37 -23.18
C PRO A 667 21.34 45.31 -22.47
N LYS A 668 22.47 45.63 -23.09
CA LYS A 668 23.30 46.74 -22.60
C LYS A 668 22.38 47.97 -22.65
N ALA A 669 21.95 48.45 -21.49
CA ALA A 669 21.21 49.69 -21.35
C ALA A 669 22.20 50.79 -20.93
N PRO A 670 22.00 52.03 -21.41
CA PRO A 670 22.69 53.19 -20.84
C PRO A 670 22.46 53.28 -19.33
N PRO A 671 23.35 53.93 -18.55
CA PRO A 671 23.14 54.17 -17.13
C PRO A 671 21.73 54.70 -16.85
N ARG A 672 21.04 54.09 -15.87
CA ARG A 672 19.63 54.37 -15.56
C ARG A 672 19.33 55.85 -15.34
N GLU A 673 20.27 56.58 -14.74
CA GLU A 673 20.20 58.03 -14.49
C GLU A 673 20.12 58.85 -15.79
N ILE A 674 20.78 58.40 -16.85
CA ILE A 674 20.76 59.03 -18.18
C ILE A 674 19.41 58.75 -18.85
N ILE A 675 18.89 57.51 -18.74
CA ILE A 675 17.57 57.16 -19.28
C ILE A 675 16.45 57.93 -18.56
N GLU A 676 16.52 58.04 -17.24
CA GLU A 676 15.51 58.75 -16.44
C GLU A 676 15.52 60.26 -16.70
N LYS A 677 16.69 60.88 -16.86
CA LYS A 677 16.79 62.28 -17.32
C LYS A 677 16.21 62.42 -18.72
N LEU A 678 16.63 61.56 -19.65
CA LEU A 678 16.16 61.55 -21.03
C LEU A 678 14.63 61.40 -21.13
N MET A 679 14.02 60.55 -20.30
CA MET A 679 12.57 60.36 -20.25
C MET A 679 11.84 61.56 -19.62
N LYS A 680 12.45 62.25 -18.66
CA LYS A 680 11.84 63.41 -17.97
C LYS A 680 11.96 64.72 -18.75
N GLY A 681 13.01 64.91 -19.56
CA GLY A 681 13.26 66.19 -20.22
C GLY A 681 13.83 66.11 -21.64
N GLY A 682 13.79 64.94 -22.28
CA GLY A 682 14.32 64.75 -23.63
C GLY A 682 15.85 64.86 -23.70
N MET A 683 16.40 64.89 -24.91
CA MET A 683 17.86 64.92 -25.13
C MET A 683 18.53 66.17 -24.55
N ASP A 684 17.76 67.25 -24.34
CA ASP A 684 18.23 68.53 -23.81
C ASP A 684 18.45 68.50 -22.29
N SER A 685 17.90 67.51 -21.59
CA SER A 685 18.08 67.31 -20.16
C SER A 685 19.39 66.62 -19.78
N LEU A 686 20.12 66.10 -20.77
CA LEU A 686 21.41 65.46 -20.61
C LEU A 686 22.54 66.50 -20.73
N ASN A 687 23.54 66.41 -19.87
CA ASN A 687 24.75 67.21 -20.03
C ASN A 687 25.60 66.69 -21.22
N GLU A 688 26.61 67.44 -21.66
CA GLU A 688 27.41 67.07 -22.84
C GLU A 688 28.20 65.75 -22.69
N GLU A 689 28.55 65.34 -21.47
CA GLU A 689 29.13 64.01 -21.21
C GLU A 689 28.09 62.90 -21.34
N GLU A 690 26.89 63.09 -20.79
CA GLU A 690 25.78 62.15 -20.86
C GLU A 690 25.26 62.01 -22.30
N LYS A 691 25.24 63.10 -23.07
CA LYS A 691 24.95 63.07 -24.51
C LYS A 691 26.02 62.30 -25.28
N LYS A 692 27.30 62.49 -24.97
CA LYS A 692 28.40 61.68 -25.55
C LYS A 692 28.29 60.21 -25.19
N ILE A 693 27.90 59.88 -23.95
CA ILE A 693 27.66 58.49 -23.52
C ILE A 693 26.52 57.89 -24.34
N MET A 694 25.39 58.59 -24.52
CA MET A 694 24.28 58.12 -25.35
C MET A 694 24.63 57.99 -26.84
N GLN A 695 25.36 58.96 -27.40
CA GLN A 695 25.75 58.95 -28.81
C GLN A 695 26.84 57.91 -29.12
N SER A 696 27.71 57.62 -28.14
CA SER A 696 28.70 56.54 -28.22
C SER A 696 28.15 55.17 -27.84
N PHE A 697 26.93 55.11 -27.29
CA PHE A 697 26.21 53.89 -26.97
C PHE A 697 25.77 53.18 -28.25
N LYS A 698 26.70 52.45 -28.87
CA LYS A 698 26.33 51.40 -29.81
C LYS A 698 25.71 50.27 -28.97
N PRO A 699 24.49 49.80 -29.26
CA PRO A 699 24.01 48.56 -28.66
C PRO A 699 25.04 47.49 -28.99
N GLY A 700 25.90 47.17 -28.01
CA GLY A 700 26.84 46.09 -28.17
C GLY A 700 26.02 44.83 -28.42
N LYS A 701 26.55 43.90 -29.24
CA LYS A 701 26.02 42.54 -29.19
C LYS A 701 25.93 42.17 -27.70
N PRO A 702 24.74 41.79 -27.17
CA PRO A 702 24.66 41.33 -25.80
C PRO A 702 25.75 40.27 -25.62
N ALA A 703 26.41 40.26 -24.45
CA ALA A 703 27.26 39.12 -24.11
C ALA A 703 26.40 37.88 -24.41
N SER A 704 26.87 37.01 -25.29
CA SER A 704 26.07 35.88 -25.72
C SER A 704 25.81 35.07 -24.47
N ALA A 705 24.55 35.07 -24.01
CA ALA A 705 24.13 34.12 -22.99
C ALA A 705 24.59 32.73 -23.46
N PRO A 706 25.02 31.85 -22.54
CA PRO A 706 25.38 30.49 -22.91
C PRO A 706 24.27 29.88 -23.77
N SER A 707 24.61 29.11 -24.79
CA SER A 707 23.57 28.48 -25.59
C SER A 707 22.78 27.49 -24.71
N GLU A 708 21.53 27.21 -25.07
CA GLU A 708 20.75 26.20 -24.35
C GLU A 708 21.45 24.83 -24.37
N GLU A 709 22.11 24.49 -25.47
CA GLU A 709 22.87 23.25 -25.63
C GLU A 709 24.08 23.20 -24.68
N ASP A 710 24.83 24.32 -24.56
CA ASP A 710 25.92 24.44 -23.59
C ASP A 710 25.41 24.28 -22.15
N MET A 711 24.23 24.82 -21.84
CA MET A 711 23.65 24.73 -20.50
C MET A 711 23.10 23.35 -20.19
N LEU A 712 22.47 22.68 -21.15
CA LEU A 712 22.06 21.29 -20.98
C LEU A 712 23.26 20.42 -20.70
N LYS A 713 24.37 20.61 -21.42
CA LYS A 713 25.62 19.91 -21.15
C LYS A 713 26.15 20.20 -19.75
N VAL A 714 26.15 21.46 -19.33
CA VAL A 714 26.59 21.85 -17.98
C VAL A 714 25.71 21.23 -16.88
N VAL A 715 24.39 21.17 -17.08
CA VAL A 715 23.48 20.52 -16.13
C VAL A 715 23.61 19.01 -16.16
N ASP A 716 23.77 18.39 -17.34
CA ASP A 716 24.06 16.97 -17.47
C ASP A 716 25.38 16.60 -16.79
N ASP A 717 26.45 17.38 -16.97
CA ASP A 717 27.75 17.20 -16.33
C ASP A 717 27.65 17.32 -14.79
N LEU A 718 26.79 18.21 -14.27
CA LEU A 718 26.48 18.30 -12.84
C LEU A 718 25.75 17.05 -12.33
N LEU A 719 24.89 16.46 -13.16
CA LEU A 719 24.07 15.29 -12.83
C LEU A 719 24.82 13.95 -13.04
N LEU A 720 25.88 13.93 -13.87
CA LEU A 720 26.59 12.74 -14.33
C LEU A 720 27.93 12.47 -13.64
N PHE A 721 28.30 13.19 -12.57
CA PHE A 721 29.62 13.11 -11.92
C PHE A 721 30.21 11.68 -11.88
N GLU A 722 31.20 11.46 -12.75
CA GLU A 722 31.99 10.22 -12.83
C GLU A 722 32.89 10.17 -11.58
N ASP A 723 32.70 9.15 -10.76
CA ASP A 723 33.70 8.80 -9.76
C ASP A 723 34.63 7.79 -10.44
N ASP A 724 35.83 8.22 -10.81
CA ASP A 724 36.82 7.42 -11.56
C ASP A 724 37.22 6.09 -10.86
N GLU A 725 36.80 5.88 -9.61
CA GLU A 725 37.17 4.71 -8.79
C GLU A 725 36.08 3.62 -8.66
N LEU A 726 34.88 3.81 -9.20
CA LEU A 726 33.83 2.81 -9.15
C LEU A 726 33.44 2.34 -10.57
N ASN A 727 33.60 1.04 -10.82
CA ASN A 727 33.02 0.34 -11.98
C ASN A 727 31.50 0.25 -11.81
N ASP A 728 30.85 1.39 -11.64
CA ASP A 728 29.41 1.45 -11.48
C ASP A 728 28.75 0.97 -12.77
N THR A 729 27.79 0.08 -12.60
CA THR A 729 26.96 -0.41 -13.69
C THR A 729 26.18 0.75 -14.32
N LEU A 730 25.81 0.62 -15.59
CA LEU A 730 24.99 1.60 -16.31
C LEU A 730 23.64 1.88 -15.59
N GLU A 731 23.21 0.94 -14.74
CA GLU A 731 22.09 1.01 -13.78
C GLU A 731 22.33 2.05 -12.66
N GLU A 732 23.51 2.04 -12.05
CA GLU A 732 23.88 2.93 -10.94
C GLU A 732 24.08 4.38 -11.40
N LEU A 733 24.63 4.58 -12.59
CA LEU A 733 24.69 5.90 -13.24
C LEU A 733 23.29 6.45 -13.56
N LYS A 734 22.33 5.61 -13.95
CA LYS A 734 20.92 6.00 -14.13
C LYS A 734 20.26 6.34 -12.79
N ASN A 735 20.62 5.64 -11.72
CA ASN A 735 20.11 5.92 -10.38
C ASN A 735 20.65 7.25 -9.81
N ARG A 736 21.87 7.67 -10.18
CA ARG A 736 22.45 8.97 -9.77
C ARG A 736 21.76 10.18 -10.40
N LYS A 737 21.27 10.09 -11.65
CA LYS A 737 20.42 11.13 -12.26
C LYS A 737 19.10 11.39 -11.49
N ASN A 738 18.73 10.53 -10.53
CA ASN A 738 17.47 10.63 -9.80
C ASN A 738 17.50 11.57 -8.59
N ILE A 739 18.67 12.03 -8.13
CA ILE A 739 18.78 12.69 -6.81
C ILE A 739 18.00 14.02 -6.74
N ILE A 740 17.93 14.80 -7.84
CA ILE A 740 17.14 16.05 -7.86
C ILE A 740 15.63 15.77 -7.83
N PHE A 741 15.19 14.67 -8.46
CA PHE A 741 13.77 14.29 -8.61
C PHE A 741 13.24 13.40 -7.49
N GLN A 742 14.10 12.96 -6.57
CA GLN A 742 13.73 12.22 -5.35
C GLN A 742 13.44 13.13 -4.15
N SER A 743 13.76 14.42 -4.26
CA SER A 743 13.49 15.39 -3.20
C SER A 743 12.12 16.02 -3.42
N ASP A 744 11.13 15.63 -2.61
CA ASP A 744 9.78 16.19 -2.64
C ASP A 744 9.78 17.73 -2.64
N SER A 745 10.63 18.38 -1.82
CA SER A 745 10.74 19.85 -1.82
C SER A 745 11.24 20.47 -3.14
N ALA A 746 12.01 19.73 -3.93
CA ALA A 746 12.48 20.19 -5.24
C ALA A 746 11.37 20.02 -6.27
N THR A 747 10.64 18.90 -6.20
CA THR A 747 9.42 18.68 -6.97
C THR A 747 8.40 19.78 -6.69
N LEU A 748 8.13 20.08 -5.42
CA LEU A 748 7.18 21.13 -5.03
C LEU A 748 7.58 22.50 -5.59
N ALA A 749 8.89 22.82 -5.55
CA ALA A 749 9.41 24.05 -6.13
C ALA A 749 9.24 24.09 -7.66
N ILE A 750 9.53 22.99 -8.36
CA ILE A 750 9.35 22.84 -9.81
C ILE A 750 7.88 23.00 -10.19
N THR A 751 6.97 22.37 -9.45
CA THR A 751 5.52 22.50 -9.61
C THR A 751 5.08 23.95 -9.46
N SER A 752 5.60 24.64 -8.44
CA SER A 752 5.29 26.06 -8.24
C SER A 752 5.77 26.96 -9.40
N LEU A 753 6.90 26.62 -10.06
CA LEU A 753 7.38 27.36 -11.24
C LEU A 753 6.37 27.30 -12.39
N LEU A 754 5.71 26.17 -12.62
CA LEU A 754 4.70 26.01 -13.67
C LEU A 754 3.51 26.95 -13.44
N TYR A 755 2.96 26.95 -12.23
CA TYR A 755 1.84 27.82 -11.87
C TYR A 755 2.18 29.31 -11.99
N VAL A 756 3.34 29.73 -11.47
CA VAL A 756 3.75 31.14 -11.60
C VAL A 756 4.03 31.50 -13.06
N ALA A 757 4.64 30.61 -13.85
CA ALA A 757 4.91 30.86 -15.26
C ALA A 757 3.64 31.12 -16.07
N LYS A 758 2.50 30.54 -15.68
CA LYS A 758 1.22 30.68 -16.38
C LYS A 758 0.67 32.10 -16.34
N VAL A 759 1.02 32.84 -15.30
CA VAL A 759 0.45 34.15 -14.93
C VAL A 759 1.49 35.26 -14.82
N ALA A 760 2.77 34.92 -14.84
CA ALA A 760 3.86 35.88 -14.77
C ALA A 760 3.89 36.82 -16.00
N PRO A 761 4.30 38.09 -15.83
CA PRO A 761 4.59 38.99 -16.94
C PRO A 761 5.61 38.37 -17.90
N THR A 762 5.47 38.63 -19.21
CA THR A 762 6.28 37.98 -20.26
C THR A 762 7.80 37.93 -20.00
N PRO A 763 8.47 38.99 -19.48
CA PRO A 763 9.89 38.91 -19.17
C PRO A 763 10.21 37.87 -18.09
N PHE A 764 9.40 37.81 -17.03
CA PHE A 764 9.61 36.89 -15.91
C PHE A 764 9.13 35.47 -16.24
N GLN A 765 8.00 35.34 -16.94
CA GLN A 765 7.54 34.07 -17.51
C GLN A 765 8.65 33.41 -18.35
N LYS A 766 9.36 34.17 -19.19
CA LYS A 766 10.48 33.62 -19.97
C LYS A 766 11.63 33.12 -19.10
N GLN A 767 11.92 33.75 -17.96
CA GLN A 767 12.95 33.29 -17.02
C GLN A 767 12.51 31.99 -16.33
N LEU A 768 11.30 31.95 -15.80
CA LEU A 768 10.72 30.76 -15.16
C LEU A 768 10.68 29.59 -16.14
N LEU A 769 10.19 29.81 -17.36
CA LEU A 769 10.14 28.78 -18.40
C LEU A 769 11.52 28.35 -18.88
N ARG A 770 12.55 29.21 -18.89
CA ARG A 770 13.92 28.77 -19.19
C ARG A 770 14.45 27.84 -18.11
N MET A 771 14.24 28.18 -16.84
CA MET A 771 14.65 27.30 -15.73
C MET A 771 13.89 25.98 -15.77
N PHE A 772 12.56 26.04 -15.90
CA PHE A 772 11.72 24.86 -15.99
C PHE A 772 12.10 24.00 -17.19
N ASN A 773 12.28 24.58 -18.38
CA ASN A 773 12.66 23.83 -19.58
C ASN A 773 14.06 23.23 -19.47
N LEU A 774 15.00 23.89 -18.81
CA LEU A 774 16.33 23.34 -18.56
C LEU A 774 16.23 22.05 -17.72
N ILE A 775 15.41 22.07 -16.66
CA ILE A 775 15.15 20.88 -15.83
C ILE A 775 14.37 19.83 -16.62
N LEU A 776 13.27 20.22 -17.27
CA LEU A 776 12.43 19.35 -18.09
C LEU A 776 13.25 18.60 -19.13
N LYS A 777 14.11 19.28 -19.89
CA LYS A 777 14.90 18.67 -20.96
C LYS A 777 15.90 17.63 -20.46
N THR A 778 16.33 17.71 -19.20
CA THR A 778 17.24 16.71 -18.60
C THR A 778 16.52 15.42 -18.20
N ALA A 779 15.27 15.53 -17.73
CA ALA A 779 14.45 14.37 -17.36
C ALA A 779 12.95 14.67 -17.53
N PRO A 780 12.41 14.64 -18.77
CA PRO A 780 11.08 15.18 -19.05
C PRO A 780 9.96 14.46 -18.30
N VAL A 781 9.95 13.13 -18.42
CA VAL A 781 8.93 12.27 -17.79
C VAL A 781 8.95 12.43 -16.27
N LYS A 782 10.13 12.44 -15.65
CA LYS A 782 10.27 12.56 -14.19
C LYS A 782 9.89 13.95 -13.67
N THR A 783 10.25 15.00 -14.40
CA THR A 783 9.90 16.38 -14.06
C THR A 783 8.38 16.56 -14.10
N LEU A 784 7.73 16.14 -15.19
CA LEU A 784 6.28 16.23 -15.34
C LEU A 784 5.54 15.31 -14.38
N TYR A 785 6.05 14.09 -14.16
CA TYR A 785 5.46 13.17 -13.20
C TYR A 785 5.54 13.70 -11.78
N GLY A 786 6.69 14.21 -11.35
CA GLY A 786 6.83 14.85 -10.06
C GLY A 786 5.84 16.00 -9.90
N ALA A 787 5.76 16.89 -10.90
CA ALA A 787 4.81 18.00 -10.86
C ALA A 787 3.34 17.55 -10.83
N PHE A 788 3.01 16.46 -11.54
CA PHE A 788 1.69 15.85 -11.50
C PHE A 788 1.37 15.21 -10.15
N LYS A 789 2.34 14.61 -9.47
CA LYS A 789 2.13 14.03 -8.12
C LYS A 789 1.78 15.09 -7.09
N ASP A 790 2.35 16.29 -7.21
CA ASP A 790 2.01 17.39 -6.31
C ASP A 790 0.66 18.04 -6.67
N PHE A 791 0.24 17.89 -7.93
CA PHE A 791 -1.03 18.36 -8.46
C PHE A 791 -2.23 17.52 -7.99
N ARG A 792 -2.08 16.19 -7.89
CA ARG A 792 -3.19 15.26 -7.61
C ARG A 792 -3.64 15.24 -6.14
N ASN A 793 -4.92 14.96 -5.92
CA ASN A 793 -5.60 14.98 -4.62
C ASN A 793 -5.04 13.98 -3.62
N ASP A 794 -4.72 12.77 -4.07
CA ASP A 794 -4.20 11.72 -3.19
C ASP A 794 -2.96 11.01 -3.78
N TYR A 795 -1.95 10.89 -2.94
CA TYR A 795 -0.73 10.12 -3.24
C TYR A 795 -1.01 8.62 -3.23
N TYR A 796 -1.91 8.18 -2.34
CA TYR A 796 -2.21 6.78 -2.06
C TYR A 796 -3.32 6.22 -2.95
N SER A 797 -4.19 7.08 -3.49
CA SER A 797 -5.14 6.68 -4.53
C SER A 797 -4.35 6.14 -5.71
N ARG A 798 -4.47 4.84 -5.92
CA ARG A 798 -3.88 4.17 -7.07
C ARG A 798 -4.57 4.61 -8.36
N GLU A 799 -5.75 5.22 -8.29
CA GLU A 799 -6.51 5.66 -9.45
C GLU A 799 -6.23 7.14 -9.74
N ILE A 800 -6.02 7.46 -11.01
CA ILE A 800 -5.86 8.82 -11.50
C ILE A 800 -7.21 9.24 -12.07
N GLU A 801 -7.75 10.37 -11.64
CA GLU A 801 -9.00 10.89 -12.17
C GLU A 801 -8.80 11.57 -13.53
N PHE A 802 -9.83 11.49 -14.37
CA PHE A 802 -9.83 12.09 -15.71
C PHE A 802 -9.66 13.60 -15.67
N GLU A 803 -10.37 14.27 -14.75
CA GLU A 803 -10.34 15.73 -14.63
C GLU A 803 -8.97 16.24 -14.19
N GLU A 804 -8.35 15.57 -13.21
CA GLU A 804 -7.01 15.92 -12.74
C GLU A 804 -5.98 15.86 -13.87
N PHE A 805 -6.01 14.77 -14.63
CA PHE A 805 -5.07 14.53 -15.72
C PHE A 805 -5.22 15.58 -16.83
N ASN A 806 -6.45 15.88 -17.24
CA ASN A 806 -6.72 16.88 -18.29
C ASN A 806 -6.37 18.30 -17.85
N HIS A 807 -6.69 18.69 -16.61
CA HIS A 807 -6.36 20.01 -16.11
C HIS A 807 -4.84 20.24 -16.06
N PHE A 808 -4.09 19.20 -15.67
CA PHE A 808 -2.63 19.27 -15.70
C PHE A 808 -2.08 19.34 -17.13
N GLU A 809 -2.65 18.57 -18.08
CA GLU A 809 -2.27 18.66 -19.48
C GLU A 809 -2.53 20.06 -20.07
N ASP A 810 -3.70 20.64 -19.82
CA ASP A 810 -4.07 21.98 -20.30
C ASP A 810 -3.07 23.04 -19.81
N LEU A 811 -2.66 22.95 -18.53
CA LEU A 811 -1.63 23.81 -17.96
C LEU A 811 -0.31 23.71 -18.75
N LEU A 812 0.13 22.50 -19.13
CA LEU A 812 1.37 22.29 -19.89
C LEU A 812 1.27 22.83 -21.32
N ILE A 813 0.12 22.60 -21.99
CA ILE A 813 -0.15 23.10 -23.35
C ILE A 813 -0.12 24.63 -23.35
N ASP A 814 -0.77 25.25 -22.38
CA ASP A 814 -0.85 26.69 -22.23
C ASP A 814 0.52 27.37 -22.02
N LEU A 815 1.40 26.67 -21.31
CA LEU A 815 2.79 27.10 -21.08
C LEU A 815 3.70 26.85 -22.29
N LYS A 816 3.14 26.30 -23.37
CA LYS A 816 3.85 25.94 -24.62
C LYS A 816 4.97 24.94 -24.34
N ILE A 817 4.75 24.01 -23.41
CA ILE A 817 5.62 22.86 -23.23
C ILE A 817 5.54 22.00 -24.49
N ASP A 818 6.70 21.57 -24.98
CA ASP A 818 6.79 20.79 -26.22
C ASP A 818 6.00 19.48 -26.09
N GLN A 819 5.13 19.23 -27.07
CA GLN A 819 4.16 18.14 -27.06
C GLN A 819 4.81 16.77 -26.87
N LYS A 820 6.04 16.56 -27.36
CA LYS A 820 6.76 15.29 -27.19
C LYS A 820 7.03 14.94 -25.72
N TYR A 821 7.24 15.95 -24.86
CA TYR A 821 7.44 15.73 -23.42
C TYR A 821 6.13 15.38 -22.73
N ILE A 822 5.04 16.07 -23.11
CA ILE A 822 3.69 15.79 -22.62
C ILE A 822 3.31 14.35 -22.98
N ILE A 823 3.46 13.95 -24.24
CA ILE A 823 3.15 12.58 -24.70
C ILE A 823 4.01 11.53 -23.98
N ALA A 824 5.31 11.77 -23.79
CA ALA A 824 6.17 10.84 -23.06
C ALA A 824 5.68 10.65 -21.61
N PHE A 825 5.28 11.73 -20.95
CA PHE A 825 4.64 11.70 -19.64
C PHE A 825 3.30 10.92 -19.66
N LYS A 826 2.45 11.12 -20.67
CA LYS A 826 1.20 10.37 -20.82
C LYS A 826 1.43 8.86 -20.92
N ILE A 827 2.38 8.46 -21.79
CA ILE A 827 2.76 7.05 -21.98
C ILE A 827 3.19 6.46 -20.64
N PHE A 828 4.08 7.15 -19.92
CA PHE A 828 4.58 6.72 -18.62
C PHE A 828 3.46 6.55 -17.58
N ILE A 829 2.56 7.54 -17.45
CA ILE A 829 1.43 7.48 -16.52
C ILE A 829 0.53 6.28 -16.82
N CYS A 830 0.16 6.08 -18.08
CA CYS A 830 -0.69 4.96 -18.48
C CYS A 830 -0.02 3.62 -18.15
N GLN A 831 1.27 3.47 -18.47
CA GLN A 831 2.02 2.24 -18.18
C GLN A 831 2.14 1.96 -16.69
N LYS A 832 2.40 3.00 -15.90
CA LYS A 832 2.48 2.88 -14.43
C LYS A 832 1.14 2.40 -13.85
N GLN A 833 0.03 2.95 -14.31
CA GLN A 833 -1.32 2.51 -13.93
C GLN A 833 -1.58 1.05 -14.30
N PHE A 834 -1.12 0.61 -15.47
CA PHE A 834 -1.27 -0.79 -15.91
C PHE A 834 -0.37 -1.76 -15.15
N GLN A 835 0.81 -1.33 -14.68
CA GLN A 835 1.67 -2.17 -13.86
C GLN A 835 1.04 -2.41 -12.48
N ASP A 836 0.51 -1.36 -11.86
CA ASP A 836 -0.14 -1.47 -10.55
C ASP A 836 -1.44 -2.30 -10.59
N SER A 837 -2.14 -2.30 -11.73
CA SER A 837 -3.36 -3.08 -11.96
C SER A 837 -3.13 -4.53 -12.41
N ARG A 838 -1.90 -5.02 -12.66
CA ARG A 838 -1.71 -6.48 -12.89
C ARG A 838 -2.12 -7.35 -11.69
N ARG A 839 -2.40 -6.73 -10.53
CA ARG A 839 -2.99 -7.38 -9.35
C ARG A 839 -4.53 -7.39 -9.32
N ARG A 840 -5.23 -6.67 -10.22
CA ARG A 840 -6.70 -6.58 -10.31
C ARG A 840 -7.14 -6.27 -11.75
N GLU A 841 -8.01 -7.09 -12.34
CA GLU A 841 -8.55 -6.87 -13.69
C GLU A 841 -8.87 -5.38 -13.92
N ILE A 842 -8.24 -4.77 -14.94
CA ILE A 842 -8.55 -3.39 -15.36
C ILE A 842 -10.00 -3.40 -15.83
N LYS A 843 -10.91 -2.88 -15.00
CA LYS A 843 -12.32 -2.74 -15.35
C LYS A 843 -12.45 -2.04 -16.70
N GLU A 844 -13.31 -2.58 -17.57
CA GLU A 844 -13.68 -1.90 -18.81
C GLU A 844 -14.21 -0.49 -18.47
N GLY A 845 -13.77 0.53 -19.22
CA GLY A 845 -14.10 1.94 -18.96
C GLY A 845 -12.98 2.80 -18.33
N ASN A 846 -11.77 2.28 -18.11
CA ASN A 846 -10.64 3.10 -17.65
C ASN A 846 -10.12 4.02 -18.78
N PHE A 847 -10.33 5.34 -18.66
CA PHE A 847 -9.94 6.33 -19.68
C PHE A 847 -8.43 6.34 -20.00
N LEU A 848 -7.55 5.94 -19.08
CA LEU A 848 -6.10 5.85 -19.34
C LEU A 848 -5.79 4.72 -20.33
N LYS A 849 -6.59 3.64 -20.31
CA LYS A 849 -6.52 2.57 -21.32
C LYS A 849 -6.83 3.12 -22.70
N ASP A 850 -7.85 3.95 -22.81
CA ASP A 850 -8.24 4.56 -24.08
C ASP A 850 -7.15 5.53 -24.58
N ILE A 851 -6.64 6.40 -23.70
CA ILE A 851 -5.51 7.30 -24.03
C ILE A 851 -4.31 6.49 -24.52
N TYR A 852 -3.94 5.42 -23.83
CA TYR A 852 -2.79 4.60 -24.19
C TYR A 852 -2.97 3.89 -25.53
N ASN A 853 -4.14 3.31 -25.76
CA ASN A 853 -4.48 2.66 -27.03
C ASN A 853 -4.50 3.66 -28.19
N THR A 854 -5.00 4.88 -27.97
CA THR A 854 -4.93 5.97 -28.95
C THR A 854 -3.48 6.32 -29.26
N LEU A 855 -2.61 6.48 -28.25
CA LEU A 855 -1.19 6.78 -28.47
C LEU A 855 -0.45 5.65 -29.21
N LEU A 856 -0.75 4.40 -28.90
CA LEU A 856 -0.20 3.23 -29.59
C LEU A 856 -0.62 3.21 -31.07
N ASN A 857 -1.92 3.39 -31.35
CA ASN A 857 -2.43 3.44 -32.71
C ASN A 857 -1.81 4.61 -33.48
N GLU A 858 -1.81 5.82 -32.92
CA GLU A 858 -1.20 6.99 -33.55
C GLU A 858 0.28 6.78 -33.86
N TYR A 859 1.02 6.07 -33.00
CA TYR A 859 2.41 5.69 -33.27
C TYR A 859 2.54 4.67 -34.41
N CYS A 860 1.76 3.59 -34.40
CA CYS A 860 1.78 2.54 -35.43
C CYS A 860 1.44 3.08 -36.84
N TYR A 861 0.60 4.11 -36.91
CA TYR A 861 0.16 4.75 -38.14
C TYR A 861 0.76 6.15 -38.33
N ALA A 862 1.88 6.45 -37.65
CA ALA A 862 2.49 7.78 -37.68
C ALA A 862 3.08 8.18 -39.05
N ASP A 863 3.30 7.21 -39.96
CA ASP A 863 3.76 7.45 -41.33
C ASP A 863 2.63 7.55 -42.36
N GLU A 864 1.40 7.25 -41.96
CA GLU A 864 0.22 7.40 -42.80
C GLU A 864 -0.35 8.80 -42.56
N VAL A 865 -0.72 9.52 -43.62
CA VAL A 865 -1.38 10.83 -43.53
C VAL A 865 -2.68 10.70 -44.28
N ASP A 866 -3.78 11.18 -43.70
CA ASP A 866 -5.06 11.21 -44.41
C ASP A 866 -4.97 12.19 -45.59
N GLU A 867 -5.06 11.67 -46.81
CA GLU A 867 -4.97 12.48 -48.04
C GLU A 867 -6.21 13.36 -48.24
N ASP A 868 -7.32 13.05 -47.56
CA ASP A 868 -8.59 13.78 -47.66
C ASP A 868 -8.68 14.93 -46.62
N GLU A 869 -7.75 15.01 -45.65
CA GLU A 869 -7.71 16.08 -44.66
C GLU A 869 -7.27 17.44 -45.26
N SER A 870 -7.86 18.53 -44.77
CA SER A 870 -7.42 19.89 -45.13
C SER A 870 -5.93 20.09 -44.81
N PRO A 871 -5.16 20.84 -45.61
CA PRO A 871 -3.72 21.05 -45.38
C PRO A 871 -3.34 21.54 -43.98
N LEU A 872 -4.22 22.28 -43.31
CA LEU A 872 -4.00 22.73 -41.94
C LEU A 872 -4.13 21.59 -40.91
N PHE A 873 -5.12 20.71 -41.08
CA PHE A 873 -5.33 19.56 -40.20
C PHE A 873 -4.25 18.50 -40.44
N ALA A 874 -3.94 18.19 -41.70
CA ALA A 874 -2.85 17.28 -42.07
C ALA A 874 -1.48 17.77 -41.53
N ALA A 875 -1.22 19.08 -41.53
CA ALA A 875 0.00 19.63 -40.94
C ALA A 875 0.05 19.49 -39.41
N ARG A 876 -1.09 19.65 -38.72
CA ARG A 876 -1.21 19.44 -37.27
C ARG A 876 -1.08 17.96 -36.92
N GLU A 877 -1.75 17.09 -37.67
CA GLU A 877 -1.69 15.65 -37.51
C GLU A 877 -0.24 15.15 -37.69
N LYS A 878 0.45 15.61 -38.74
CA LYS A 878 1.86 15.30 -38.98
C LYS A 878 2.78 15.78 -37.85
N ALA A 879 2.55 16.99 -37.33
CA ALA A 879 3.31 17.51 -36.19
C ALA A 879 3.09 16.67 -34.92
N ARG A 880 1.84 16.27 -34.64
CA ARG A 880 1.48 15.38 -33.52
C ARG A 880 2.11 14.00 -33.67
N LYS A 881 1.98 13.37 -34.84
CA LYS A 881 2.60 12.07 -35.16
C LYS A 881 4.13 12.10 -35.01
N GLN A 882 4.77 13.18 -35.46
CA GLN A 882 6.21 13.37 -35.22
C GLN A 882 6.54 13.54 -33.73
N ALA A 883 5.73 14.31 -32.99
CA ALA A 883 5.92 14.46 -31.54
C ALA A 883 5.79 13.11 -30.80
N ILE A 884 4.89 12.22 -31.23
CA ILE A 884 4.77 10.87 -30.66
C ILE A 884 6.03 10.05 -30.95
N LYS A 885 6.54 10.08 -32.19
CA LYS A 885 7.82 9.41 -32.52
C LYS A 885 8.97 9.90 -31.66
N ASP A 886 9.05 11.22 -31.47
CA ASP A 886 10.10 11.85 -30.65
C ASP A 886 9.91 11.53 -29.16
N SER A 887 8.67 11.39 -28.68
CA SER A 887 8.34 11.15 -27.27
C SER A 887 8.96 9.87 -26.71
N ILE A 888 9.06 8.83 -27.53
CA ILE A 888 9.56 7.50 -27.14
C ILE A 888 11.02 7.55 -26.68
N PHE A 889 11.80 8.52 -27.18
CA PHE A 889 13.20 8.69 -26.79
C PHE A 889 13.37 9.34 -25.41
N TYR A 890 12.31 9.90 -24.82
CA TYR A 890 12.33 10.48 -23.48
C TYR A 890 11.80 9.53 -22.40
N LEU A 891 11.26 8.38 -22.79
CA LEU A 891 10.95 7.28 -21.89
C LEU A 891 12.25 6.62 -21.41
N ASP A 892 12.26 6.13 -20.17
CA ASP A 892 13.32 5.22 -19.75
C ASP A 892 13.24 3.89 -20.52
N ILE A 893 14.27 3.06 -20.37
CA ILE A 893 14.40 1.83 -21.18
C ILE A 893 13.20 0.90 -20.95
N GLU A 894 12.75 0.75 -19.72
CA GLU A 894 11.66 -0.17 -19.37
C GLU A 894 10.31 0.29 -19.96
N ASN A 895 9.97 1.56 -19.77
CA ASN A 895 8.73 2.15 -20.30
C ASN A 895 8.76 2.21 -21.84
N ARG A 896 9.93 2.53 -22.41
CA ARG A 896 10.15 2.49 -23.86
C ARG A 896 9.96 1.09 -24.44
N GLN A 897 10.56 0.08 -23.81
CA GLN A 897 10.42 -1.33 -24.22
C GLN A 897 8.95 -1.76 -24.15
N THR A 898 8.29 -1.45 -23.04
CA THR A 898 6.87 -1.77 -22.84
C THR A 898 5.98 -1.13 -23.90
N PHE A 899 6.23 0.13 -24.26
CA PHE A 899 5.46 0.84 -25.29
C PHE A 899 5.67 0.22 -26.66
N LEU A 900 6.94 0.04 -27.06
CA LEU A 900 7.31 -0.47 -28.36
C LEU A 900 6.89 -1.93 -28.56
N LYS A 901 6.88 -2.75 -27.50
CA LYS A 901 6.36 -4.12 -27.52
C LYS A 901 4.87 -4.11 -27.87
N ARG A 902 4.07 -3.33 -27.13
CA ARG A 902 2.63 -3.21 -27.38
C ARG A 902 2.32 -2.63 -28.77
N ALA A 903 3.13 -1.67 -29.24
CA ALA A 903 3.01 -1.16 -30.60
C ALA A 903 3.31 -2.25 -31.64
N ASN A 904 4.34 -3.08 -31.40
CA ASN A 904 4.70 -4.19 -32.26
C ASN A 904 3.59 -5.26 -32.35
N ASP A 905 2.84 -5.48 -31.25
CA ASP A 905 1.70 -6.39 -31.21
C ASP A 905 0.55 -5.92 -32.13
N ILE A 906 0.41 -4.61 -32.34
CA ILE A 906 -0.58 -4.01 -33.27
C ILE A 906 -0.05 -4.03 -34.70
N LYS A 907 1.19 -3.57 -34.91
CA LYS A 907 1.85 -3.48 -36.22
C LYS A 907 3.35 -3.58 -36.05
N SER A 908 4.00 -4.42 -36.86
CA SER A 908 5.45 -4.65 -36.81
C SER A 908 6.24 -3.34 -36.68
N CYS A 909 7.00 -3.21 -35.59
CA CYS A 909 7.70 -1.98 -35.22
C CYS A 909 9.22 -2.16 -35.38
N LYS A 910 9.82 -1.42 -36.32
CA LYS A 910 11.28 -1.50 -36.58
C LYS A 910 12.10 -1.00 -35.40
N GLU A 911 11.64 0.04 -34.70
CA GLU A 911 12.29 0.56 -33.49
C GLU A 911 12.30 -0.49 -32.37
N TYR A 912 11.22 -1.27 -32.23
CA TYR A 912 11.19 -2.38 -31.28
C TYR A 912 12.25 -3.42 -31.64
N SER A 913 12.28 -3.90 -32.89
CA SER A 913 13.29 -4.86 -33.35
C SER A 913 14.72 -4.36 -33.16
N ARG A 914 15.00 -3.07 -33.39
CA ARG A 914 16.32 -2.47 -33.13
C ARG A 914 16.66 -2.42 -31.64
N LEU A 915 15.70 -2.11 -30.78
CA LEU A 915 15.88 -2.08 -29.33
C LEU A 915 16.14 -3.49 -28.77
N CYS A 916 15.37 -4.47 -29.26
CA CYS A 916 15.58 -5.89 -29.06
C CYS A 916 17.01 -6.31 -29.45
N GLU A 917 17.42 -6.01 -30.68
CA GLU A 917 18.76 -6.32 -31.19
C GLU A 917 19.86 -5.69 -30.33
N TYR A 918 19.71 -4.43 -29.92
CA TYR A 918 20.69 -3.76 -29.05
C TYR A 918 20.82 -4.45 -27.69
N HIS A 919 19.69 -4.80 -27.07
CA HIS A 919 19.69 -5.42 -25.75
C HIS A 919 20.26 -6.85 -25.79
N ILE A 920 19.87 -7.63 -26.80
CA ILE A 920 20.42 -8.97 -27.02
C ILE A 920 21.93 -8.88 -27.30
N LYS A 921 22.41 -7.89 -28.08
CA LYS A 921 23.85 -7.64 -28.29
C LYS A 921 24.58 -7.37 -26.98
N ASP A 922 24.04 -6.51 -26.12
CA ASP A 922 24.68 -6.17 -24.83
C ASP A 922 24.76 -7.39 -23.91
N ILE A 923 23.69 -8.20 -23.85
CA ILE A 923 23.66 -9.43 -23.06
C ILE A 923 24.67 -10.45 -23.59
N LEU A 924 24.67 -10.70 -24.89
CA LEU A 924 25.60 -11.63 -25.52
C LEU A 924 27.05 -11.17 -25.37
N LEU A 925 27.31 -9.87 -25.47
CA LEU A 925 28.63 -9.29 -25.25
C LEU A 925 29.09 -9.55 -23.81
N LYS A 926 28.23 -9.29 -22.82
CA LYS A 926 28.53 -9.58 -21.40
C LYS A 926 28.75 -11.07 -21.17
N TYR A 927 27.91 -11.91 -21.75
CA TYR A 927 28.00 -13.37 -21.65
C TYR A 927 29.31 -13.90 -22.24
N PHE A 928 29.62 -13.55 -23.49
CA PHE A 928 30.85 -13.95 -24.17
C PHE A 928 32.09 -13.40 -23.46
N ALA A 929 32.06 -12.16 -22.96
CA ALA A 929 33.16 -11.60 -22.18
C ALA A 929 33.46 -12.40 -20.91
N ARG A 930 32.43 -12.97 -20.26
CA ARG A 930 32.63 -13.88 -19.11
C ARG A 930 33.21 -15.22 -19.54
N LYS A 931 32.74 -15.81 -20.65
CA LYS A 931 32.98 -17.23 -21.01
C LYS A 931 34.17 -17.52 -21.93
N ILE A 932 34.77 -16.52 -22.56
CA ILE A 932 35.86 -16.69 -23.53
C ILE A 932 37.20 -17.06 -22.85
N ASP A 933 37.46 -18.30 -22.44
CA ASP A 933 38.72 -18.78 -21.83
C ASP A 933 38.85 -18.58 -20.30
N GLY A 934 38.95 -19.71 -19.58
CA GLY A 934 38.24 -20.00 -18.33
C GLY A 934 39.00 -19.96 -17.00
N GLU A 935 40.22 -19.42 -16.93
CA GLU A 935 41.02 -19.57 -15.70
C GLU A 935 41.25 -18.27 -14.90
N LYS A 936 41.04 -17.09 -15.48
CA LYS A 936 41.15 -15.82 -14.75
C LYS A 936 39.78 -15.17 -14.57
N SER A 937 39.43 -14.86 -13.32
CA SER A 937 38.31 -13.97 -13.03
C SER A 937 38.52 -12.61 -13.68
N ILE A 938 37.46 -11.92 -14.15
CA ILE A 938 37.52 -10.51 -14.64
C ILE A 938 38.22 -9.59 -13.62
N TRP A 939 38.11 -9.91 -12.33
CA TRP A 939 38.76 -9.18 -11.23
C TRP A 939 40.27 -9.38 -11.16
N GLN A 940 40.81 -10.41 -11.80
CA GLN A 940 42.23 -10.74 -11.88
C GLN A 940 42.89 -10.28 -13.18
N MET A 941 42.12 -9.71 -14.12
CA MET A 941 42.60 -9.20 -15.40
C MET A 941 43.06 -7.74 -15.27
N ASN A 942 44.20 -7.42 -15.89
CA ASN A 942 44.59 -6.03 -16.08
C ASN A 942 43.71 -5.34 -17.16
N GLN A 943 43.83 -4.02 -17.33
CA GLN A 943 42.99 -3.27 -18.28
C GLN A 943 43.19 -3.69 -19.74
N GLU A 944 44.41 -4.06 -20.15
CA GLU A 944 44.67 -4.55 -21.51
C GLU A 944 44.01 -5.91 -21.75
N GLU A 945 44.09 -6.82 -20.78
CA GLU A 945 43.41 -8.13 -20.80
C GLU A 945 41.88 -7.96 -20.86
N LYS A 946 41.31 -7.01 -20.10
CA LYS A 946 39.88 -6.69 -20.14
C LYS A 946 39.45 -6.14 -21.50
N LEU A 947 40.23 -5.25 -22.10
CA LEU A 947 39.95 -4.67 -23.41
C LEU A 947 40.05 -5.73 -24.51
N ALA A 948 41.07 -6.59 -24.47
CA ALA A 948 41.21 -7.71 -25.41
C ALA A 948 40.04 -8.69 -25.29
N ARG A 949 39.65 -9.04 -24.06
CA ARG A 949 38.50 -9.91 -23.78
C ARG A 949 37.18 -9.31 -24.29
N ARG A 950 36.97 -8.00 -24.09
CA ARG A 950 35.78 -7.30 -24.59
C ARG A 950 35.77 -7.23 -26.12
N ALA A 951 36.92 -7.04 -26.76
CA ALA A 951 37.03 -7.05 -28.22
C ALA A 951 36.72 -8.44 -28.79
N GLU A 952 37.22 -9.51 -28.17
CA GLU A 952 36.93 -10.88 -28.60
C GLU A 952 35.47 -11.27 -28.34
N ALA A 953 34.89 -10.83 -27.22
CA ALA A 953 33.47 -10.99 -26.95
C ALA A 953 32.59 -10.24 -27.94
N GLN A 954 33.02 -9.05 -28.37
CA GLN A 954 32.35 -8.28 -29.42
C GLN A 954 32.40 -9.03 -30.75
N GLU A 955 33.57 -9.57 -31.12
CA GLU A 955 33.73 -10.39 -32.32
C GLU A 955 32.82 -11.64 -32.29
N CYS A 956 32.75 -12.33 -31.15
CA CYS A 956 31.84 -13.46 -30.96
C CYS A 956 30.37 -13.06 -31.06
N THR A 957 30.02 -11.90 -30.49
CA THR A 957 28.67 -11.32 -30.62
C THR A 957 28.35 -11.04 -32.08
N ASP A 958 29.25 -10.41 -32.82
CA ASP A 958 29.04 -10.05 -34.23
C ASP A 958 28.92 -11.30 -35.12
N TYR A 959 29.73 -12.33 -34.89
CA TYR A 959 29.58 -13.62 -35.59
C TYR A 959 28.26 -14.31 -35.24
N PHE A 960 27.84 -14.27 -33.98
CA PHE A 960 26.54 -14.79 -33.59
C PHE A 960 25.39 -14.08 -34.32
N TYR A 961 25.46 -12.74 -34.48
CA TYR A 961 24.49 -12.01 -35.29
C TYR A 961 24.54 -12.31 -36.78
N GLN A 962 25.73 -12.53 -37.34
CA GLN A 962 25.84 -12.96 -38.74
C GLN A 962 25.20 -14.34 -38.95
N TYR A 963 25.31 -15.25 -37.98
CA TYR A 963 24.58 -16.51 -38.00
C TYR A 963 23.06 -16.29 -37.93
N LEU A 964 22.58 -15.41 -37.04
CA LEU A 964 21.16 -15.06 -36.93
C LEU A 964 20.60 -14.45 -38.23
N ASP A 965 21.41 -13.68 -38.94
CA ASP A 965 21.10 -13.15 -40.26
C ASP A 965 21.23 -14.19 -41.40
N SER A 966 21.45 -15.47 -41.08
CA SER A 966 21.72 -16.56 -42.03
C SER A 966 22.94 -16.32 -42.95
N LYS A 967 23.90 -15.49 -42.53
CA LYS A 967 25.15 -15.20 -43.25
C LYS A 967 26.29 -16.15 -42.88
N LEU A 968 26.17 -16.87 -41.77
CA LEU A 968 27.07 -17.95 -41.37
C LEU A 968 26.30 -19.26 -41.30
N SER A 969 26.95 -20.35 -41.69
CA SER A 969 26.50 -21.70 -41.36
C SER A 969 26.71 -22.00 -39.88
N VAL A 970 26.03 -23.03 -39.41
CA VAL A 970 26.21 -23.61 -38.08
C VAL A 970 27.65 -24.02 -37.84
N GLU A 971 28.28 -24.67 -38.83
CA GLU A 971 29.67 -25.15 -38.73
C GLU A 971 30.66 -23.99 -38.60
N GLU A 972 30.39 -22.88 -39.29
CA GLU A 972 31.18 -21.65 -39.18
C GLU A 972 30.99 -20.99 -37.81
N LEU A 973 29.76 -20.97 -37.28
CA LEU A 973 29.50 -20.45 -35.94
C LEU A 973 30.19 -21.28 -34.85
N ASP A 974 30.17 -22.61 -34.95
CA ASP A 974 30.87 -23.46 -33.99
C ASP A 974 32.37 -23.14 -33.95
N LYS A 975 32.97 -23.03 -35.14
CA LYS A 975 34.39 -22.72 -35.27
C LYS A 975 34.73 -21.34 -34.75
N LEU A 976 33.90 -20.33 -35.03
CA LEU A 976 34.20 -18.93 -34.72
C LEU A 976 33.82 -18.51 -33.29
N VAL A 977 32.78 -19.12 -32.72
CA VAL A 977 32.20 -18.73 -31.43
C VAL A 977 32.20 -19.88 -30.43
N LEU A 978 31.51 -20.99 -30.73
CA LEU A 978 31.23 -22.02 -29.71
C LEU A 978 32.48 -22.75 -29.23
N SER A 979 33.48 -22.92 -30.08
CA SER A 979 34.77 -23.53 -29.70
C SER A 979 35.60 -22.68 -28.72
N LYS A 980 35.26 -21.39 -28.56
CA LYS A 980 35.94 -20.44 -27.65
C LYS A 980 35.32 -20.38 -26.25
N LEU A 981 34.14 -20.97 -26.04
CA LEU A 981 33.41 -20.85 -24.77
C LEU A 981 33.82 -21.94 -23.78
N TYR A 982 34.27 -21.54 -22.59
CA TYR A 982 34.64 -22.42 -21.49
C TYR A 982 33.43 -22.64 -20.56
N ASP A 983 32.73 -23.75 -20.77
CA ASP A 983 31.65 -24.30 -19.94
C ASP A 983 30.32 -23.49 -19.84
N PHE A 984 29.21 -24.18 -20.11
CA PHE A 984 27.84 -23.63 -20.06
C PHE A 984 27.24 -23.94 -18.68
N SER A 985 27.14 -22.92 -17.82
CA SER A 985 26.55 -23.05 -16.47
C SER A 985 25.08 -22.58 -16.41
N HIS A 986 24.27 -23.27 -15.62
CA HIS A 986 22.81 -23.18 -15.45
C HIS A 986 22.21 -21.78 -15.15
N PHE A 987 22.91 -20.92 -14.41
CA PHE A 987 22.31 -19.68 -13.85
C PHE A 987 22.23 -18.50 -14.83
N GLU A 988 23.20 -18.37 -15.76
CA GLU A 988 23.26 -17.24 -16.72
C GLU A 988 22.43 -17.50 -18.00
N TYR A 989 21.93 -18.73 -18.16
CA TYR A 989 21.08 -19.22 -19.24
C TYR A 989 19.67 -18.62 -19.20
N TYR A 990 19.10 -18.49 -18.00
CA TYR A 990 17.79 -17.88 -17.77
C TYR A 990 17.76 -16.40 -18.16
N GLU A 991 18.84 -15.65 -17.92
CA GLU A 991 18.90 -14.21 -18.27
C GLU A 991 18.89 -14.00 -19.79
N VAL A 992 19.63 -14.83 -20.55
CA VAL A 992 19.69 -14.74 -22.02
C VAL A 992 18.35 -15.12 -22.64
N ILE A 993 17.70 -16.18 -22.16
CA ILE A 993 16.40 -16.64 -22.67
C ILE A 993 15.26 -15.69 -22.28
N ASN A 994 15.19 -15.27 -21.01
CA ASN A 994 14.22 -14.25 -20.56
C ASN A 994 14.29 -13.01 -21.43
N SER A 995 15.51 -12.57 -21.71
CA SER A 995 15.71 -11.41 -22.56
C SER A 995 15.28 -11.73 -24.00
N VAL A 996 15.84 -12.74 -24.66
CA VAL A 996 15.64 -12.95 -26.10
C VAL A 996 14.22 -13.37 -26.49
N TYR A 997 13.54 -14.17 -25.65
CA TYR A 997 12.18 -14.63 -25.93
C TYR A 997 11.18 -13.47 -25.99
N HIS A 998 11.32 -12.46 -25.13
CA HIS A 998 10.46 -11.27 -25.16
C HIS A 998 10.59 -10.45 -26.44
N PHE A 999 11.65 -10.67 -27.21
CA PHE A 999 12.05 -9.76 -28.27
C PHE A 999 11.72 -10.26 -29.68
N ASN A 1000 11.92 -11.55 -30.00
CA ASN A 1000 11.53 -12.14 -31.29
C ASN A 1000 11.70 -13.68 -31.31
N PHE A 1001 10.62 -14.41 -31.60
CA PHE A 1001 10.57 -15.88 -31.67
C PHE A 1001 11.53 -16.50 -32.71
N ASN A 1002 11.97 -15.76 -33.72
CA ASN A 1002 12.98 -16.26 -34.67
C ASN A 1002 14.39 -16.35 -34.06
N TYR A 1003 14.75 -15.47 -33.12
CA TYR A 1003 16.03 -15.58 -32.41
C TYR A 1003 16.02 -16.72 -31.40
N PHE A 1004 14.83 -17.08 -30.92
CA PHE A 1004 14.59 -18.18 -29.99
C PHE A 1004 14.94 -19.56 -30.60
N LYS A 1005 14.61 -19.78 -31.88
CA LYS A 1005 15.04 -20.98 -32.66
C LYS A 1005 16.57 -21.14 -32.64
N HIS A 1006 17.28 -20.08 -32.97
CA HIS A 1006 18.74 -20.13 -33.07
C HIS A 1006 19.46 -20.26 -31.72
N LEU A 1007 18.92 -19.69 -30.63
CA LEU A 1007 19.45 -19.91 -29.27
C LEU A 1007 19.22 -21.34 -28.79
N LEU A 1008 18.06 -21.93 -29.09
CA LEU A 1008 17.77 -23.33 -28.79
C LEU A 1008 18.82 -24.25 -29.41
N TYR A 1009 19.20 -24.00 -30.67
CA TYR A 1009 20.26 -24.75 -31.33
C TYR A 1009 21.61 -24.68 -30.59
N LEU A 1010 22.04 -23.49 -30.15
CA LEU A 1010 23.28 -23.33 -29.40
C LEU A 1010 23.27 -24.13 -28.09
N THR A 1011 22.12 -24.15 -27.43
CA THR A 1011 21.96 -24.83 -26.14
C THR A 1011 21.87 -26.35 -26.31
N ALA A 1012 21.33 -26.84 -27.44
CA ALA A 1012 21.32 -28.25 -27.80
C ALA A 1012 22.69 -28.77 -28.27
N TYR A 1013 23.58 -27.88 -28.70
CA TYR A 1013 24.89 -28.21 -29.25
C TYR A 1013 25.76 -28.91 -28.19
N LYS A 1014 26.37 -30.05 -28.56
CA LYS A 1014 27.18 -30.94 -27.68
C LYS A 1014 26.43 -31.64 -26.53
N LYS A 1015 25.17 -32.08 -26.76
CA LYS A 1015 24.43 -33.01 -25.87
C LYS A 1015 24.00 -32.41 -24.52
N ALA A 1016 23.55 -31.17 -24.50
CA ALA A 1016 23.00 -30.55 -23.28
C ALA A 1016 21.52 -30.99 -23.04
N TYR A 1017 21.30 -32.31 -22.99
CA TYR A 1017 20.01 -32.95 -22.71
C TYR A 1017 19.24 -32.40 -21.49
N PRO A 1018 19.90 -32.08 -20.36
CA PRO A 1018 19.21 -31.57 -19.16
C PRO A 1018 18.42 -30.29 -19.40
N TYR A 1019 18.80 -29.48 -20.39
CA TYR A 1019 18.27 -28.12 -20.58
C TYR A 1019 17.04 -28.07 -21.50
N PHE A 1020 16.63 -29.20 -22.12
CA PHE A 1020 15.40 -29.24 -22.91
C PHE A 1020 14.13 -29.13 -22.05
N GLN A 1021 14.18 -29.63 -20.81
CA GLN A 1021 13.06 -29.54 -19.86
C GLN A 1021 12.84 -28.10 -19.40
N GLU A 1022 13.91 -27.41 -19.00
CA GLU A 1022 13.85 -25.98 -18.66
C GLU A 1022 13.33 -25.14 -19.83
N PHE A 1023 13.78 -25.43 -21.06
CA PHE A 1023 13.30 -24.73 -22.25
C PHE A 1023 11.82 -24.99 -22.55
N TYR A 1024 11.38 -26.24 -22.37
CA TYR A 1024 9.97 -26.60 -22.51
C TYR A 1024 9.10 -25.91 -21.45
N ASP A 1025 9.50 -25.96 -20.18
CA ASP A 1025 8.80 -25.29 -19.08
C ASP A 1025 8.73 -23.78 -19.29
N TYR A 1026 9.78 -23.22 -19.91
CA TYR A 1026 9.83 -21.81 -20.30
C TYR A 1026 8.84 -21.47 -21.41
N ILE A 1027 8.75 -22.25 -22.50
CA ILE A 1027 7.72 -22.06 -23.54
C ILE A 1027 6.33 -22.13 -22.92
N ARG A 1028 6.11 -23.15 -22.07
CA ARG A 1028 4.84 -23.39 -21.40
C ARG A 1028 4.43 -22.21 -20.52
N TYR A 1029 5.36 -21.61 -19.78
CA TYR A 1029 5.09 -20.49 -18.88
C TYR A 1029 4.68 -19.20 -19.61
N TYR A 1030 5.14 -19.00 -20.85
CA TYR A 1030 5.00 -17.71 -21.53
C TYR A 1030 4.08 -17.71 -22.76
N THR A 1031 3.61 -18.86 -23.23
CA THR A 1031 2.65 -18.88 -24.34
C THR A 1031 1.24 -18.44 -23.94
N ASP A 1032 0.91 -18.32 -22.64
CA ASP A 1032 -0.44 -18.02 -22.07
C ASP A 1032 -1.59 -18.89 -22.62
N ASP A 1033 -1.35 -19.76 -23.61
CA ASP A 1033 -2.29 -20.69 -24.19
C ASP A 1033 -2.45 -21.91 -23.29
N VAL A 1034 -3.69 -22.08 -22.82
CA VAL A 1034 -4.18 -23.13 -21.93
C VAL A 1034 -4.05 -24.52 -22.56
N ASP A 1035 -3.83 -24.63 -23.88
CA ASP A 1035 -3.65 -25.90 -24.57
C ASP A 1035 -2.19 -26.40 -24.51
N ARG A 1036 -1.93 -27.26 -23.52
CA ARG A 1036 -0.65 -27.98 -23.33
C ARG A 1036 -0.17 -28.70 -24.60
N GLU A 1037 -1.06 -29.08 -25.52
CA GLU A 1037 -0.73 -29.83 -26.72
C GLU A 1037 -0.02 -28.98 -27.79
N ASP A 1038 -0.54 -27.78 -28.08
CA ASP A 1038 -0.01 -26.89 -29.12
C ASP A 1038 1.39 -26.35 -28.78
N SER A 1039 1.66 -26.11 -27.50
CA SER A 1039 2.98 -25.68 -27.02
C SER A 1039 4.08 -26.70 -27.31
N ILE A 1040 3.80 -28.02 -27.21
CA ILE A 1040 4.80 -29.06 -27.46
C ILE A 1040 5.04 -29.26 -28.95
N TYR A 1041 4.00 -29.21 -29.79
CA TYR A 1041 4.19 -29.28 -31.24
C TYR A 1041 5.00 -28.07 -31.73
N LYS A 1042 4.68 -26.88 -31.24
CA LYS A 1042 5.43 -25.67 -31.54
C LYS A 1042 6.89 -25.79 -31.06
N PHE A 1043 7.13 -26.37 -29.89
CA PHE A 1043 8.49 -26.67 -29.42
C PHE A 1043 9.23 -27.68 -30.32
N HIS A 1044 8.53 -28.74 -30.75
CA HIS A 1044 9.08 -29.75 -31.66
C HIS A 1044 9.52 -29.13 -32.98
N ASP A 1045 8.62 -28.40 -33.64
CA ASP A 1045 8.89 -27.81 -34.95
C ASP A 1045 10.01 -26.78 -34.87
N VAL A 1046 9.99 -25.94 -33.83
CA VAL A 1046 11.07 -24.99 -33.53
C VAL A 1046 12.41 -25.70 -33.36
N ALA A 1047 12.47 -26.81 -32.62
CA ALA A 1047 13.70 -27.56 -32.42
C ALA A 1047 14.25 -28.13 -33.74
N ILE A 1048 13.40 -28.70 -34.59
CA ILE A 1048 13.82 -29.26 -35.88
C ILE A 1048 14.28 -28.17 -36.84
N GLU A 1049 13.54 -27.07 -36.97
CA GLU A 1049 13.91 -25.91 -37.78
C GLU A 1049 15.23 -25.28 -37.34
N SER A 1050 15.55 -25.39 -36.05
CA SER A 1050 16.79 -24.89 -35.48
C SER A 1050 18.00 -25.77 -35.84
N GLY A 1051 17.80 -26.95 -36.43
CA GLY A 1051 18.86 -27.88 -36.81
C GLY A 1051 19.11 -29.01 -35.79
N ILE A 1052 18.25 -29.13 -34.77
CA ILE A 1052 18.27 -30.30 -33.87
C ILE A 1052 17.73 -31.48 -34.65
N LYS A 1053 18.45 -32.60 -34.63
CA LYS A 1053 18.03 -33.78 -35.37
C LYS A 1053 16.76 -34.38 -34.74
N PRO A 1054 15.76 -34.82 -35.53
CA PRO A 1054 14.52 -35.38 -35.01
C PRO A 1054 14.74 -36.50 -33.99
N GLU A 1055 15.74 -37.34 -34.20
CA GLU A 1055 16.06 -38.42 -33.27
C GLU A 1055 16.43 -37.96 -31.85
N THR A 1056 17.02 -36.77 -31.72
CA THR A 1056 17.40 -36.19 -30.43
C THR A 1056 16.16 -35.69 -29.68
N MET A 1057 15.20 -35.09 -30.39
CA MET A 1057 13.93 -34.66 -29.79
C MET A 1057 13.09 -35.86 -29.33
N TYR A 1058 13.09 -36.92 -30.14
CA TYR A 1058 12.38 -38.15 -29.82
C TYR A 1058 12.95 -38.87 -28.60
N GLU A 1059 14.27 -38.95 -28.46
CA GLU A 1059 14.89 -39.52 -27.27
C GLU A 1059 14.60 -38.67 -26.02
N TYR A 1060 14.53 -37.34 -26.13
CA TYR A 1060 14.05 -36.46 -25.05
C TYR A 1060 12.60 -36.75 -24.64
N TYR A 1061 11.66 -36.74 -25.60
CA TYR A 1061 10.24 -37.01 -25.31
C TYR A 1061 10.03 -38.39 -24.70
N LEU A 1062 10.77 -39.41 -25.14
CA LEU A 1062 10.72 -40.74 -24.55
C LEU A 1062 11.21 -40.75 -23.09
N ASN A 1063 12.27 -40.01 -22.78
CA ASN A 1063 12.79 -39.91 -21.42
C ASN A 1063 11.83 -39.17 -20.50
N GLU A 1064 11.26 -38.04 -20.94
CA GLU A 1064 10.23 -37.30 -20.17
C GLU A 1064 8.95 -38.11 -19.98
N HIS A 1065 8.51 -38.79 -21.04
CA HIS A 1065 7.39 -39.71 -20.96
C HIS A 1065 7.60 -40.78 -19.88
N ARG A 1066 8.80 -41.36 -19.83
CA ARG A 1066 9.17 -42.37 -18.84
C ARG A 1066 9.23 -41.82 -17.40
N GLN A 1067 9.70 -40.59 -17.20
CA GLN A 1067 9.75 -39.97 -15.88
C GLN A 1067 8.34 -39.71 -15.34
N LYS A 1068 7.43 -39.22 -16.19
CA LYS A 1068 6.05 -38.87 -15.79
C LYS A 1068 5.12 -40.07 -15.60
N LEU A 1069 5.42 -41.23 -16.20
CA LEU A 1069 4.69 -42.49 -15.98
C LEU A 1069 4.67 -42.96 -14.51
N GLY A 1070 5.54 -42.41 -13.64
CA GLY A 1070 5.53 -42.70 -12.20
C GLY A 1070 4.41 -42.01 -11.41
N ASN A 1071 3.84 -40.90 -11.93
CA ASN A 1071 3.06 -39.95 -11.12
C ASN A 1071 1.70 -39.52 -11.70
N SER A 1072 1.26 -39.94 -12.90
CA SER A 1072 -0.03 -39.47 -13.47
C SER A 1072 -0.70 -40.43 -14.47
N ASN A 1073 -2.02 -40.27 -14.69
CA ASN A 1073 -2.78 -40.94 -15.75
C ASN A 1073 -2.21 -40.61 -17.14
N TYR A 1074 -2.06 -41.64 -17.99
CA TYR A 1074 -1.37 -41.57 -19.28
C TYR A 1074 -1.99 -40.56 -20.26
N GLU A 1075 -3.33 -40.44 -20.24
CA GLU A 1075 -4.11 -39.57 -21.14
C GLU A 1075 -3.73 -38.09 -21.02
N ASN A 1076 -3.19 -37.69 -19.86
CA ASN A 1076 -2.80 -36.32 -19.56
C ASN A 1076 -1.30 -36.05 -19.81
N ASN A 1077 -0.53 -36.99 -20.37
CA ASN A 1077 0.88 -36.78 -20.70
C ASN A 1077 1.01 -36.21 -22.13
N PRO A 1078 1.32 -34.91 -22.28
CA PRO A 1078 1.29 -34.27 -23.59
C PRO A 1078 2.46 -34.72 -24.50
N PHE A 1079 3.54 -35.28 -23.96
CA PHE A 1079 4.61 -35.90 -24.76
C PHE A 1079 4.20 -37.23 -25.40
N ALA A 1080 3.30 -37.97 -24.76
CA ALA A 1080 2.83 -39.25 -25.25
C ALA A 1080 2.07 -39.10 -26.58
N GLN A 1081 1.28 -38.04 -26.71
CA GLN A 1081 0.49 -37.76 -27.91
C GLN A 1081 1.38 -37.48 -29.13
N ILE A 1082 2.46 -36.70 -28.96
CA ILE A 1082 3.45 -36.49 -30.02
C ILE A 1082 4.12 -37.81 -30.42
N LEU A 1083 4.58 -38.58 -29.43
CA LEU A 1083 5.25 -39.85 -29.69
C LEU A 1083 4.33 -40.85 -30.43
N VAL A 1084 3.03 -40.85 -30.14
CA VAL A 1084 2.05 -41.69 -30.84
C VAL A 1084 1.88 -41.23 -32.28
N ARG A 1085 1.70 -39.93 -32.53
CA ARG A 1085 1.58 -39.38 -33.90
C ARG A 1085 2.85 -39.56 -34.72
N LYS A 1086 4.02 -39.55 -34.09
CA LYS A 1086 5.35 -39.73 -34.71
C LYS A 1086 5.89 -41.16 -34.60
N TYR A 1087 5.05 -42.13 -34.27
CA TYR A 1087 5.47 -43.51 -34.05
C TYR A 1087 6.16 -44.13 -35.26
N ASP A 1088 5.67 -43.91 -36.48
CA ASP A 1088 6.29 -44.44 -37.70
C ASP A 1088 7.66 -43.81 -37.97
N ASP A 1089 7.83 -42.52 -37.64
CA ASP A 1089 9.13 -41.84 -37.74
C ASP A 1089 10.14 -42.43 -36.73
N LEU A 1090 9.70 -42.71 -35.49
CA LEU A 1090 10.52 -43.35 -34.45
C LEU A 1090 11.07 -44.72 -34.90
N GLN A 1091 10.29 -45.48 -35.68
CA GLN A 1091 10.71 -46.79 -36.21
C GLN A 1091 11.91 -46.71 -37.17
N ASN A 1092 12.21 -45.52 -37.71
CA ASN A 1092 13.34 -45.36 -38.64
C ASN A 1092 14.69 -45.21 -37.93
N TYR A 1093 14.71 -45.08 -36.59
CA TYR A 1093 15.92 -44.81 -35.82
C TYR A 1093 16.36 -45.99 -34.93
N GLU A 1094 17.31 -46.79 -35.42
CA GLU A 1094 17.78 -48.02 -34.73
C GLU A 1094 18.39 -47.80 -33.33
N HIS A 1095 18.92 -46.62 -33.03
CA HIS A 1095 19.43 -46.31 -31.70
C HIS A 1095 18.30 -45.99 -30.71
N ILE A 1096 17.22 -45.36 -31.17
CA ILE A 1096 16.03 -45.07 -30.34
C ILE A 1096 15.37 -46.38 -29.92
N LYS A 1097 15.25 -47.37 -30.83
CA LYS A 1097 14.71 -48.70 -30.51
C LYS A 1097 15.43 -49.43 -29.39
N LYS A 1098 16.71 -49.11 -29.17
CA LYS A 1098 17.54 -49.70 -28.12
C LYS A 1098 17.31 -49.04 -26.75
N LEU A 1099 16.69 -47.86 -26.70
CA LEU A 1099 16.40 -47.16 -25.45
C LEU A 1099 15.38 -47.92 -24.61
N LYS A 1100 15.60 -47.94 -23.29
CA LYS A 1100 14.67 -48.57 -22.35
C LYS A 1100 13.30 -47.87 -22.36
N ALA A 1101 13.30 -46.54 -22.50
CA ALA A 1101 12.08 -45.73 -22.59
C ALA A 1101 11.23 -46.08 -23.82
N TYR A 1102 11.87 -46.30 -24.98
CA TYR A 1102 11.19 -46.73 -26.19
C TYR A 1102 10.48 -48.07 -26.00
N LYS A 1103 11.12 -49.09 -25.41
CA LYS A 1103 10.48 -50.40 -25.17
C LYS A 1103 9.26 -50.34 -24.25
N VAL A 1104 9.20 -49.34 -23.37
CA VAL A 1104 8.04 -49.09 -22.50
C VAL A 1104 6.91 -48.44 -23.29
N PHE A 1105 7.25 -47.43 -24.09
CA PHE A 1105 6.32 -46.74 -24.97
C PHE A 1105 5.75 -47.65 -26.09
N ASP A 1106 6.58 -48.50 -26.69
CA ASP A 1106 6.22 -49.41 -27.78
C ASP A 1106 5.10 -50.40 -27.38
N LYS A 1107 5.23 -51.01 -26.20
CA LYS A 1107 4.20 -51.86 -25.59
C LYS A 1107 2.90 -51.10 -25.32
N TYR A 1108 3.00 -49.81 -25.03
CA TYR A 1108 1.82 -48.98 -24.84
C TYR A 1108 1.10 -48.73 -26.16
N VAL A 1109 1.83 -48.38 -27.23
CA VAL A 1109 1.25 -48.15 -28.55
C VAL A 1109 0.53 -49.41 -29.06
N GLU A 1110 1.08 -50.60 -28.80
CA GLU A 1110 0.40 -51.88 -29.09
C GLU A 1110 -0.95 -51.98 -28.34
N LYS A 1111 -0.98 -51.64 -27.05
CA LYS A 1111 -2.22 -51.65 -26.24
C LYS A 1111 -3.22 -50.57 -26.65
N TYR A 1112 -2.76 -49.40 -27.08
CA TYR A 1112 -3.62 -48.30 -27.53
C TYR A 1112 -4.27 -48.64 -28.88
N LYS A 1113 -3.51 -49.26 -29.80
CA LYS A 1113 -4.04 -49.80 -31.06
C LYS A 1113 -5.09 -50.91 -30.84
N GLU A 1114 -5.05 -51.63 -29.72
CA GLU A 1114 -6.08 -52.59 -29.31
C GLU A 1114 -7.36 -51.94 -28.76
N ILE A 1115 -7.32 -50.66 -28.36
CA ILE A 1115 -8.47 -49.91 -27.79
C ILE A 1115 -9.20 -49.08 -28.85
N GLU A 1116 -8.50 -48.61 -29.90
CA GLU A 1116 -9.10 -47.90 -31.05
C GLU A 1116 -9.67 -48.82 -32.15
N LEU A 1117 -9.39 -50.13 -32.11
CA LEU A 1117 -9.97 -51.18 -32.98
C LEU A 1117 -11.17 -51.85 -32.32
#